data_AF-A0A1F5GJ17-F1
#
_entry.id   AF-A0A1F5GJ17-F1
#
_cell.length_a   1.000
_cell.length_b   1.000
_cell.length_c   1.000
_cell.angle_alpha   90.00
_cell.angle_beta   90.00
_cell.angle_gamma   90.00
#
_symmetry.space_group_name_H-M   'P 1'
#
loop_
_entity.id
_entity.type
_entity.pdbx_description
1 polymer ?
#
loop_
_entity_poly.entity_id
_entity_poly.type
_entity_poly.pdbx_seq_one_letter_code
_entity_poly.pdbx_strand_id
1 'polypeptide(L)'
;MSKQPAEPATGNFWESPIEPVYHNIRKNLKGHPHADFLEVYIGLGAIIAFLFLASLAPQIGEKLGLVSLRKEGQQSFASQEEYDIKMLTDSLLAEYANYEAVVGDVQTQPEQPPPQPESPSPETTQSAQPLTTPSPESFPSPQQDQTATSESQVQGEKTKKDKKEKKEDIEKRMADISQKRKEKLLSVIEKRPDLILQYKIPKDIRSKLSSSVQPNIEEEIDYVGKFENIIEEDFTNQKSKDYYFLIYSNKRLSLHTTDPFSAPLSGSKVRVTGVKLDDKIAFSTKNTVEVLEEATPDTIGEQKTIVLLVNFQNTAQPALTKEQVGNFVNGRLADFYTENSYSKMNIAADVLGWYQIPVNRPCSNSLQVRSEAIAAAESGVFFPNYSRLLIFVPSLCSDVSSSALGLSSIGKITINSADGLVEMSFALITSSNATNLGVVGHEFGHGLGSQHASFLDCGAQTIASSGCSVIEYGDAYDIMGGAPLPGHWINHFNAPHKELMGWFSSANVGTITASGTYVLEPIETAASNLKVLKIQRAPDDFLYIEYRQPIGFDTISASNPTTDIFQGALVHSLYTFVSGKSLLLDISPTTESEVNYVALAQGATFTDPATATVVSVASKDPVAITLNVQIGKTDFVPPIASLNSPSEGNAVFDNVTVGANASDDSGIDKVEFYYLPQPVGMAHLIGTDSLAPYTISWDTRQVANGSYRLYVRAFDKSGTSFNVANNSNLSNKILVTVNNADSDNDSFKDAVESYIGTDPNRACSATAAANDEPVDAWPP
;
A
#
# COMPACT_ATOMS: atom_id res chain seq x y z
N MET A 1 -30.93 29.54 60.93
CA MET A 1 -30.53 28.58 61.98
C MET A 1 -30.45 27.19 61.35
N SER A 2 -29.23 26.65 61.26
CA SER A 2 -28.86 25.22 61.35
C SER A 2 -29.68 24.18 60.53
N LYS A 3 -29.12 23.70 59.42
CA LYS A 3 -28.43 22.38 59.30
C LYS A 3 -28.12 22.07 57.82
N GLN A 4 -26.83 21.97 57.51
CA GLN A 4 -26.31 21.38 56.27
C GLN A 4 -26.42 19.85 56.31
N PRO A 5 -26.66 19.18 55.17
CA PRO A 5 -26.47 17.75 54.99
C PRO A 5 -25.01 17.41 54.59
N ALA A 6 -24.64 16.16 54.89
CA ALA A 6 -23.32 15.57 54.66
C ALA A 6 -23.05 15.21 53.19
N GLU A 7 -21.81 15.41 52.74
CA GLU A 7 -21.26 14.86 51.49
C GLU A 7 -20.63 13.47 51.71
N PRO A 8 -20.67 12.57 50.70
CA PRO A 8 -19.99 11.29 50.73
C PRO A 8 -18.53 11.35 50.24
N ALA A 9 -17.75 10.41 50.76
CA ALA A 9 -16.30 10.27 50.61
C ALA A 9 -15.82 9.88 49.19
N THR A 10 -14.78 10.56 48.71
CA THR A 10 -13.92 10.11 47.61
C THR A 10 -12.58 9.64 48.18
N GLY A 11 -12.32 8.32 48.13
CA GLY A 11 -11.03 7.74 48.50
C GLY A 11 -10.10 7.66 47.29
N ASN A 12 -9.02 8.43 47.31
CA ASN A 12 -7.89 8.28 46.39
C ASN A 12 -6.92 7.23 46.96
N PHE A 13 -6.60 6.21 46.16
CA PHE A 13 -5.79 5.06 46.57
C PHE A 13 -4.40 5.10 45.92
N TRP A 14 -3.61 6.15 46.18
CA TRP A 14 -2.16 6.21 45.90
C TRP A 14 -1.50 7.27 46.81
N GLU A 15 -1.43 7.03 48.12
CA GLU A 15 -0.52 7.78 49.00
C GLU A 15 0.84 7.08 49.02
N SER A 16 1.89 7.82 48.65
CA SER A 16 3.27 7.33 48.64
C SER A 16 3.76 7.07 50.07
N PRO A 17 4.41 5.92 50.36
CA PRO A 17 4.89 5.58 51.71
C PRO A 17 6.02 6.48 52.24
N ILE A 18 6.44 7.49 51.47
CA ILE A 18 7.57 8.38 51.77
C ILE A 18 7.11 9.67 52.48
N GLU A 19 5.84 10.05 52.34
CA GLU A 19 5.32 11.32 52.88
C GLU A 19 5.40 11.46 54.42
N PRO A 20 5.12 10.41 55.22
CA PRO A 20 5.19 10.52 56.68
C PRO A 20 6.63 10.73 57.20
N VAL A 21 7.61 10.17 56.49
CA VAL A 21 9.04 10.28 56.84
C VAL A 21 9.56 11.68 56.50
N TYR A 22 9.17 12.21 55.34
CA TYR A 22 9.54 13.55 54.89
C TYR A 22 8.96 14.65 55.80
N HIS A 23 7.72 14.46 56.27
CA HIS A 23 7.06 15.40 57.17
C HIS A 23 7.72 15.46 58.57
N ASN A 24 8.22 14.32 59.08
CA ASN A 24 8.91 14.26 60.37
C ASN A 24 10.33 14.88 60.32
N ILE A 25 11.04 14.73 59.20
CA ILE A 25 12.36 15.33 59.01
C ILE A 25 12.26 16.86 58.88
N ARG A 26 11.28 17.38 58.13
CA ARG A 26 11.01 18.83 58.02
C ARG A 26 10.65 19.50 59.35
N LYS A 27 9.98 18.77 60.24
CA LYS A 27 9.60 19.28 61.56
C LYS A 27 10.81 19.44 62.49
N ASN A 28 11.83 18.59 62.34
CA ASN A 28 13.04 18.59 63.17
C ASN A 28 14.18 19.49 62.67
N LEU A 29 14.08 20.01 61.43
CA LEU A 29 15.12 20.87 60.82
C LEU A 29 14.76 22.37 60.77
N LYS A 30 13.61 22.78 61.32
CA LYS A 30 13.24 24.21 61.39
C LYS A 30 14.19 24.98 62.31
N GLY A 31 15.09 25.76 61.71
CA GLY A 31 15.95 26.74 62.39
C GLY A 31 17.45 26.61 62.17
N HIS A 32 17.93 25.65 61.36
CA HIS A 32 19.36 25.49 61.08
C HIS A 32 19.81 26.20 59.78
N PRO A 33 20.93 26.95 59.78
CA PRO A 33 21.37 27.78 58.64
C PRO A 33 21.87 27.04 57.39
N HIS A 34 21.74 25.71 57.33
CA HIS A 34 22.13 24.88 56.18
C HIS A 34 21.06 23.85 55.76
N ALA A 35 19.81 24.05 56.14
CA ALA A 35 18.71 23.12 55.85
C ALA A 35 18.49 22.87 54.34
N ASP A 36 18.69 23.90 53.50
CA ASP A 36 18.45 23.82 52.06
C ASP A 36 19.50 22.97 51.31
N PHE A 37 20.71 22.84 51.86
CA PHE A 37 21.80 22.06 51.22
C PHE A 37 21.67 20.56 51.48
N LEU A 38 20.98 20.16 52.56
CA LEU A 38 20.78 18.76 52.94
C LEU A 38 19.56 18.14 52.24
N GLU A 39 18.52 18.94 51.91
CA GLU A 39 17.36 18.48 51.13
C GLU A 39 17.76 18.03 49.72
N VAL A 40 18.72 18.71 49.07
CA VAL A 40 19.21 18.36 47.72
C VAL A 40 19.98 17.03 47.71
N TYR A 41 20.83 16.77 48.71
CA TYR A 41 21.64 15.55 48.78
C TYR A 41 20.81 14.29 49.11
N ILE A 42 19.78 14.43 49.95
CA ILE A 42 18.88 13.31 50.28
C ILE A 42 17.97 12.99 49.09
N GLY A 43 17.54 14.00 48.34
CA GLY A 43 16.80 13.81 47.09
C GLY A 43 17.61 13.09 46.00
N LEU A 44 18.87 13.49 45.79
CA LEU A 44 19.78 12.82 44.86
C LEU A 44 20.10 11.37 45.27
N GLY A 45 20.31 11.12 46.56
CA GLY A 45 20.56 9.76 47.08
C GLY A 45 19.38 8.80 46.87
N ALA A 46 18.14 9.29 47.04
CA ALA A 46 16.93 8.49 46.81
C ALA A 46 16.70 8.18 45.33
N ILE A 47 17.00 9.12 44.42
CA ILE A 47 16.89 8.92 42.97
C ILE A 47 17.93 7.91 42.49
N ILE A 48 19.17 7.98 42.98
CA ILE A 48 20.23 7.02 42.63
C ILE A 48 19.89 5.61 43.15
N ALA A 49 19.34 5.50 44.37
CA ALA A 49 18.91 4.20 44.92
C ALA A 49 17.72 3.61 44.14
N PHE A 50 16.78 4.44 43.68
CA PHE A 50 15.65 4.00 42.86
C PHE A 50 16.08 3.55 41.46
N LEU A 51 17.01 4.28 40.83
CA LEU A 51 17.59 3.89 39.55
C LEU A 51 18.43 2.61 39.66
N PHE A 52 19.15 2.42 40.77
CA PHE A 52 19.92 1.20 41.04
C PHE A 52 18.99 -0.01 41.28
N LEU A 53 17.91 0.14 42.06
CA LEU A 53 16.90 -0.90 42.26
C LEU A 53 16.11 -1.23 40.98
N ALA A 54 15.79 -0.23 40.16
CA ALA A 54 15.17 -0.43 38.85
C ALA A 54 16.10 -1.19 37.88
N SER A 55 17.42 -0.97 37.96
CA SER A 55 18.41 -1.69 37.14
C SER A 55 18.61 -3.17 37.55
N LEU A 56 18.29 -3.52 38.81
CA LEU A 56 18.39 -4.88 39.35
C LEU A 56 17.10 -5.70 39.19
N ALA A 57 15.97 -5.06 38.90
CA ALA A 57 14.67 -5.73 38.71
C ALA A 57 14.67 -6.82 37.61
N PRO A 58 15.36 -6.66 36.45
CA PRO A 58 15.45 -7.71 35.45
C PRO A 58 16.20 -8.96 35.95
N GLN A 59 17.28 -8.77 36.71
CA GLN A 59 18.15 -9.85 37.21
C GLN A 59 17.49 -10.64 38.36
N ILE A 60 16.65 -9.99 39.16
CA ILE A 60 15.88 -10.65 40.23
C ILE A 60 14.70 -11.44 39.63
N GLY A 61 14.06 -10.94 38.56
CA GLY A 61 13.01 -11.65 37.83
C GLY A 61 13.49 -12.95 37.17
N GLU A 62 14.74 -12.97 36.69
CA GLU A 62 15.38 -14.14 36.09
C GLU A 62 15.74 -15.22 37.13
N LYS A 63 16.16 -14.82 38.33
CA LYS A 63 16.51 -15.75 39.43
C LYS A 63 15.34 -16.33 40.21
N LEU A 64 14.16 -15.69 40.18
CA LEU A 64 12.98 -16.15 40.91
C LEU A 64 12.04 -17.06 40.10
N GLY A 65 12.35 -17.36 38.83
CA GLY A 65 11.53 -18.26 38.00
C GLY A 65 10.12 -17.73 37.70
N LEU A 66 9.81 -16.47 38.06
CA LEU A 66 8.49 -15.86 37.86
C LEU A 66 8.26 -15.35 36.43
N VAL A 67 9.23 -15.54 35.53
CA VAL A 67 9.17 -15.19 34.10
C VAL A 67 8.89 -16.41 33.21
N SER A 68 9.01 -17.65 33.71
CA SER A 68 8.79 -18.85 32.87
C SER A 68 7.31 -19.18 32.65
N LEU A 69 6.40 -18.77 33.54
CA LEU A 69 4.95 -19.06 33.39
C LEU A 69 4.17 -18.04 32.56
N ARG A 70 4.84 -17.06 31.94
CA ARG A 70 4.24 -16.12 30.97
C ARG A 70 4.88 -16.16 29.58
N LYS A 71 6.01 -16.87 29.42
CA LYS A 71 6.79 -16.91 28.18
C LYS A 71 6.52 -18.10 27.25
N GLU A 72 5.68 -19.06 27.62
CA GLU A 72 5.31 -20.17 26.72
C GLU A 72 4.07 -19.88 25.83
N GLY A 73 3.51 -18.66 25.88
CA GLY A 73 2.43 -18.22 24.98
C GLY A 73 2.67 -16.89 24.24
N GLN A 74 3.78 -16.20 24.52
CA GLN A 74 4.18 -14.95 23.86
C GLN A 74 5.47 -15.16 23.05
N GLN A 75 5.40 -16.01 22.01
CA GLN A 75 6.34 -15.90 20.90
C GLN A 75 5.80 -14.82 19.94
N SER A 76 6.56 -13.72 19.83
CA SER A 76 6.43 -12.57 18.92
C SER A 76 5.07 -12.32 18.24
N PHE A 77 4.20 -11.54 18.88
CA PHE A 77 3.10 -10.87 18.19
C PHE A 77 3.31 -9.36 18.29
N ALA A 78 3.14 -8.62 17.19
CA ALA A 78 3.35 -7.18 17.18
C ALA A 78 2.17 -6.41 17.83
N SER A 79 1.00 -7.06 18.03
CA SER A 79 -0.18 -6.47 18.67
C SER A 79 -1.16 -7.52 19.21
N GLN A 80 -2.08 -7.11 20.11
CA GLN A 80 -3.20 -7.96 20.56
C GLN A 80 -4.14 -8.33 19.41
N GLU A 81 -4.32 -7.43 18.43
CA GLU A 81 -5.19 -7.65 17.28
C GLU A 81 -4.70 -8.81 16.40
N GLU A 82 -3.39 -8.86 16.17
CA GLU A 82 -2.73 -9.96 15.45
C GLU A 82 -2.90 -11.31 16.18
N TYR A 83 -2.73 -11.32 17.51
CA TYR A 83 -2.94 -12.51 18.32
C TYR A 83 -4.38 -13.04 18.20
N ASP A 84 -5.38 -12.15 18.31
CA ASP A 84 -6.79 -12.52 18.19
C ASP A 84 -7.10 -13.12 16.82
N ILE A 85 -6.61 -12.50 15.74
CA ILE A 85 -6.81 -12.97 14.36
C ILE A 85 -6.15 -14.33 14.15
N LYS A 86 -4.92 -14.51 14.62
CA LYS A 86 -4.22 -15.78 14.53
C LYS A 86 -4.97 -16.87 15.29
N MET A 87 -5.37 -16.62 16.53
CA MET A 87 -6.11 -17.59 17.34
C MET A 87 -7.42 -18.02 16.67
N LEU A 88 -8.18 -17.06 16.11
CA LEU A 88 -9.41 -17.36 15.36
C LEU A 88 -9.13 -18.15 14.07
N THR A 89 -8.03 -17.83 13.38
CA THR A 89 -7.58 -18.55 12.18
C THR A 89 -7.21 -19.99 12.52
N ASP A 90 -6.36 -20.19 13.54
CA ASP A 90 -5.95 -21.51 14.00
C ASP A 90 -7.16 -22.34 14.49
N SER A 91 -8.10 -21.71 15.20
CA SER A 91 -9.32 -22.36 15.69
C SER A 91 -10.21 -22.81 14.53
N LEU A 92 -10.34 -21.99 13.48
CA LEU A 92 -11.10 -22.35 12.29
C LEU A 92 -10.45 -23.54 11.56
N LEU A 93 -9.12 -23.52 11.40
CA LEU A 93 -8.37 -24.61 10.78
C LEU A 93 -8.46 -25.91 11.60
N ALA A 94 -8.42 -25.81 12.93
CA ALA A 94 -8.59 -26.95 13.82
C ALA A 94 -10.00 -27.57 13.73
N GLU A 95 -11.06 -26.74 13.71
CA GLU A 95 -12.42 -27.24 13.53
C GLU A 95 -12.65 -27.81 12.12
N TYR A 96 -11.98 -27.26 11.10
CA TYR A 96 -11.98 -27.86 9.77
C TYR A 96 -11.31 -29.25 9.76
N ALA A 97 -10.19 -29.42 10.45
CA ALA A 97 -9.56 -30.75 10.62
C ALA A 97 -10.49 -31.73 11.36
N ASN A 98 -11.22 -31.28 12.38
CA ASN A 98 -12.24 -32.09 13.05
C ASN A 98 -13.38 -32.47 12.09
N TYR A 99 -13.80 -31.55 11.22
CA TYR A 99 -14.80 -31.79 10.20
C TYR A 99 -14.33 -32.87 9.20
N GLU A 100 -13.10 -32.74 8.68
CA GLU A 100 -12.52 -33.76 7.79
C GLU A 100 -12.37 -35.12 8.49
N ALA A 101 -12.02 -35.16 9.78
CA ALA A 101 -11.98 -36.40 10.55
C ALA A 101 -13.35 -37.07 10.68
N VAL A 102 -14.45 -36.32 10.76
CA VAL A 102 -15.81 -36.87 10.81
C VAL A 102 -16.29 -37.33 9.43
N VAL A 103 -15.87 -36.64 8.35
CA VAL A 103 -16.28 -36.94 6.97
C VAL A 103 -15.43 -38.05 6.32
N GLY A 104 -14.12 -38.08 6.56
CA GLY A 104 -13.22 -39.12 6.04
C GLY A 104 -13.52 -40.52 6.59
N ASP A 105 -14.10 -40.58 7.78
CA ASP A 105 -14.56 -41.78 8.48
C ASP A 105 -15.85 -42.39 7.87
N VAL A 106 -16.36 -41.81 6.77
CA VAL A 106 -17.52 -42.29 6.00
C VAL A 106 -17.09 -43.09 4.76
N GLN A 107 -15.85 -42.95 4.27
CA GLN A 107 -15.38 -43.63 3.05
C GLN A 107 -14.64 -44.96 3.28
N THR A 108 -14.42 -45.40 4.53
CA THR A 108 -13.61 -46.60 4.86
C THR A 108 -14.41 -47.85 5.25
N GLN A 109 -15.65 -48.00 4.79
CA GLN A 109 -16.36 -49.29 4.85
C GLN A 109 -16.37 -49.93 3.44
N PRO A 110 -15.68 -51.06 3.21
CA PRO A 110 -15.70 -51.72 1.91
C PRO A 110 -17.08 -52.36 1.68
N GLU A 111 -17.83 -51.87 0.69
CA GLU A 111 -19.02 -52.54 0.17
C GLU A 111 -18.62 -53.86 -0.52
N GLN A 112 -19.20 -54.99 -0.08
CA GLN A 112 -19.13 -56.24 -0.82
C GLN A 112 -19.82 -56.08 -2.18
N PRO A 113 -19.28 -56.65 -3.28
CA PRO A 113 -19.89 -56.53 -4.59
C PRO A 113 -21.19 -57.37 -4.69
N PRO A 114 -22.26 -56.83 -5.29
CA PRO A 114 -23.50 -57.57 -5.52
C PRO A 114 -23.37 -58.56 -6.70
N PRO A 115 -24.18 -59.64 -6.72
CA PRO A 115 -24.09 -60.68 -7.74
C PRO A 115 -24.56 -60.18 -9.11
N GLN A 116 -23.86 -60.59 -10.17
CA GLN A 116 -24.16 -60.19 -11.56
C GLN A 116 -25.47 -60.82 -12.09
N PRO A 117 -26.30 -60.07 -12.82
CA PRO A 117 -27.39 -60.64 -13.60
C PRO A 117 -26.95 -61.03 -15.02
N GLU A 118 -27.31 -62.25 -15.42
CA GLU A 118 -27.16 -62.77 -16.79
C GLU A 118 -28.08 -62.03 -17.79
N SER A 119 -27.53 -61.79 -18.97
CA SER A 119 -28.16 -61.17 -20.14
C SER A 119 -29.20 -62.07 -20.83
N PRO A 120 -30.21 -61.50 -21.54
CA PRO A 120 -31.34 -62.24 -22.07
C PRO A 120 -31.06 -62.84 -23.46
N SER A 121 -31.69 -63.98 -23.75
CA SER A 121 -31.84 -64.55 -25.10
C SER A 121 -33.32 -64.51 -25.53
N PRO A 122 -33.63 -64.33 -26.83
CA PRO A 122 -34.99 -64.00 -27.27
C PRO A 122 -35.81 -65.21 -27.78
N GLU A 123 -37.13 -65.02 -27.68
CA GLU A 123 -38.25 -65.59 -28.48
C GLU A 123 -38.33 -67.11 -28.69
N THR A 124 -39.47 -67.72 -28.32
CA THR A 124 -40.56 -68.00 -29.29
C THR A 124 -41.79 -68.71 -28.66
N THR A 125 -42.96 -68.20 -29.07
CA THR A 125 -44.23 -68.89 -29.38
C THR A 125 -45.05 -69.69 -28.35
N GLN A 126 -46.31 -69.21 -28.25
CA GLN A 126 -47.58 -69.94 -28.38
C GLN A 126 -48.27 -70.59 -27.16
N SER A 127 -49.46 -70.02 -26.90
CA SER A 127 -50.78 -70.69 -26.89
C SER A 127 -51.41 -71.11 -25.55
N ALA A 128 -52.72 -70.78 -25.49
CA ALA A 128 -53.82 -71.38 -24.74
C ALA A 128 -54.12 -70.90 -23.30
N GLN A 129 -55.16 -70.04 -23.25
CA GLN A 129 -56.19 -69.89 -22.21
C GLN A 129 -56.81 -71.23 -21.71
N PRO A 130 -57.78 -71.26 -20.76
CA PRO A 130 -58.00 -70.44 -19.55
C PRO A 130 -58.45 -71.30 -18.32
N LEU A 131 -58.87 -70.61 -17.23
CA LEU A 131 -59.93 -70.95 -16.25
C LEU A 131 -59.54 -71.25 -14.77
N THR A 132 -60.22 -70.45 -13.93
CA THR A 132 -60.90 -70.78 -12.66
C THR A 132 -60.12 -70.87 -11.33
N THR A 133 -60.39 -69.85 -10.50
CA THR A 133 -60.58 -69.87 -9.03
C THR A 133 -61.42 -71.07 -8.54
N PRO A 134 -61.38 -71.54 -7.27
CA PRO A 134 -61.33 -70.73 -6.03
C PRO A 134 -60.55 -71.31 -4.80
N SER A 135 -60.44 -70.48 -3.75
CA SER A 135 -60.11 -70.80 -2.33
C SER A 135 -61.12 -71.80 -1.69
N PRO A 136 -60.99 -72.35 -0.43
CA PRO A 136 -60.24 -71.82 0.75
C PRO A 136 -59.61 -72.82 1.78
N GLU A 137 -58.89 -72.22 2.75
CA GLU A 137 -58.66 -72.57 4.18
C GLU A 137 -58.08 -73.93 4.67
N SER A 138 -56.96 -73.88 5.43
CA SER A 138 -56.87 -74.19 6.89
C SER A 138 -55.41 -74.22 7.46
N PHE A 139 -55.26 -73.74 8.71
CA PHE A 139 -54.09 -73.53 9.60
C PHE A 139 -53.37 -74.82 10.11
N PRO A 140 -52.27 -74.83 10.95
CA PRO A 140 -51.54 -73.77 11.70
C PRO A 140 -49.97 -73.80 11.75
N SER A 141 -49.38 -72.67 12.19
CA SER A 141 -48.14 -72.31 12.98
C SER A 141 -47.12 -73.38 13.46
N PRO A 142 -45.81 -73.06 13.73
CA PRO A 142 -45.36 -71.89 14.53
C PRO A 142 -44.04 -71.15 14.17
N GLN A 143 -43.93 -69.96 14.76
CA GLN A 143 -42.80 -69.02 14.77
C GLN A 143 -41.56 -69.54 15.50
N GLN A 144 -40.36 -69.15 15.04
CA GLN A 144 -39.31 -68.63 15.92
C GLN A 144 -38.25 -67.78 15.17
N ASP A 145 -37.94 -66.65 15.83
CA ASP A 145 -36.71 -65.85 15.84
C ASP A 145 -36.43 -64.75 14.78
N GLN A 146 -36.93 -63.55 15.06
CA GLN A 146 -36.52 -62.26 14.49
C GLN A 146 -36.08 -61.31 15.63
N THR A 147 -34.98 -61.61 16.32
CA THR A 147 -34.49 -60.70 17.39
C THR A 147 -33.02 -60.25 17.26
N ALA A 148 -32.24 -60.74 16.29
CA ALA A 148 -30.83 -60.35 16.15
C ALA A 148 -30.53 -59.31 15.04
N THR A 149 -31.48 -59.01 14.15
CA THR A 149 -31.28 -58.08 13.01
C THR A 149 -31.72 -56.63 13.28
N SER A 150 -32.53 -56.38 14.31
CA SER A 150 -33.02 -55.03 14.65
C SER A 150 -32.00 -54.20 15.42
N GLU A 151 -31.20 -54.79 16.32
CA GLU A 151 -30.23 -54.03 17.12
C GLU A 151 -29.05 -53.51 16.28
N SER A 152 -28.56 -54.29 15.32
CA SER A 152 -27.49 -53.89 14.38
C SER A 152 -27.91 -52.74 13.44
N GLN A 153 -29.13 -52.79 12.90
CA GLN A 153 -29.66 -51.72 12.04
C GLN A 153 -30.01 -50.46 12.84
N VAL A 154 -30.59 -50.60 14.03
CA VAL A 154 -30.87 -49.47 14.94
C VAL A 154 -29.57 -48.82 15.42
N GLN A 155 -28.51 -49.59 15.69
CA GLN A 155 -27.21 -49.07 16.11
C GLN A 155 -26.44 -48.41 14.95
N GLY A 156 -26.57 -48.94 13.73
CA GLY A 156 -26.07 -48.31 12.49
C GLY A 156 -26.78 -47.00 12.13
N GLU A 157 -28.11 -46.92 12.29
CA GLU A 157 -28.90 -45.69 12.08
C GLU A 157 -28.63 -44.65 13.17
N LYS A 158 -28.49 -45.08 14.43
CA LYS A 158 -28.11 -44.21 15.55
C LYS A 158 -26.71 -43.62 15.36
N THR A 159 -25.74 -44.42 14.91
CA THR A 159 -24.37 -43.96 14.60
C THR A 159 -24.33 -42.99 13.41
N LYS A 160 -25.17 -43.19 12.38
CA LYS A 160 -25.33 -42.23 11.26
C LYS A 160 -25.98 -40.92 11.69
N LYS A 161 -26.99 -40.98 12.56
CA LYS A 161 -27.66 -39.79 13.12
C LYS A 161 -26.70 -38.99 14.02
N ASP A 162 -25.95 -39.66 14.88
CA ASP A 162 -24.98 -39.04 15.79
C ASP A 162 -23.81 -38.39 15.00
N LYS A 163 -23.32 -39.04 13.93
CA LYS A 163 -22.31 -38.45 13.02
C LYS A 163 -22.86 -37.23 12.26
N LYS A 164 -24.14 -37.25 11.86
CA LYS A 164 -24.80 -36.11 11.19
C LYS A 164 -24.99 -34.91 12.13
N GLU A 165 -25.48 -35.15 13.35
CA GLU A 165 -25.63 -34.10 14.36
C GLU A 165 -24.28 -33.49 14.75
N LYS A 166 -23.24 -34.32 14.92
CA LYS A 166 -21.87 -33.86 15.18
C LYS A 166 -21.29 -33.02 14.03
N LYS A 167 -21.59 -33.39 12.78
CA LYS A 167 -21.20 -32.62 11.59
C LYS A 167 -21.86 -31.24 11.59
N GLU A 168 -23.18 -31.18 11.80
CA GLU A 168 -23.94 -29.92 11.84
C GLU A 168 -23.45 -28.99 12.97
N ASP A 169 -23.09 -29.56 14.12
CA ASP A 169 -22.53 -28.82 15.26
C ASP A 169 -21.12 -28.26 14.97
N ILE A 170 -20.24 -29.02 14.32
CA ILE A 170 -18.93 -28.52 13.86
C ILE A 170 -19.11 -27.40 12.83
N GLU A 171 -20.01 -27.57 11.84
CA GLU A 171 -20.31 -26.53 10.85
C GLU A 171 -20.82 -25.23 11.50
N LYS A 172 -21.65 -25.34 12.54
CA LYS A 172 -22.13 -24.18 13.30
C LYS A 172 -21.00 -23.47 14.04
N ARG A 173 -20.07 -24.21 14.66
CA ARG A 173 -18.89 -23.61 15.31
C ARG A 173 -17.95 -22.96 14.29
N MET A 174 -17.69 -23.59 13.15
CA MET A 174 -16.91 -22.98 12.07
C MET A 174 -17.57 -21.69 11.56
N ALA A 175 -18.90 -21.66 11.42
CA ALA A 175 -19.62 -20.45 11.03
C ALA A 175 -19.47 -19.31 12.06
N ASP A 176 -19.57 -19.59 13.35
CA ASP A 176 -19.38 -18.60 14.42
C ASP A 176 -17.92 -18.09 14.49
N ILE A 177 -16.94 -19.00 14.41
CA ILE A 177 -15.51 -18.63 14.43
C ILE A 177 -15.16 -17.79 13.19
N SER A 178 -15.60 -18.22 12.01
CA SER A 178 -15.33 -17.49 10.76
C SER A 178 -15.98 -16.11 10.76
N GLN A 179 -17.19 -15.97 11.31
CA GLN A 179 -17.85 -14.67 11.47
C GLN A 179 -17.04 -13.73 12.38
N LYS A 180 -16.61 -14.21 13.55
CA LYS A 180 -15.76 -13.43 14.47
C LYS A 180 -14.43 -13.04 13.84
N ARG A 181 -13.82 -13.95 13.08
CA ARG A 181 -12.59 -13.69 12.33
C ARG A 181 -12.80 -12.61 11.28
N LYS A 182 -13.87 -12.73 10.49
CA LYS A 182 -14.26 -11.74 9.48
C LYS A 182 -14.42 -10.35 10.08
N GLU A 183 -15.19 -10.23 11.16
CA GLU A 183 -15.41 -8.95 11.85
C GLU A 183 -14.10 -8.33 12.33
N LYS A 184 -13.21 -9.14 12.92
CA LYS A 184 -11.90 -8.66 13.37
C LYS A 184 -11.01 -8.21 12.20
N LEU A 185 -10.93 -8.99 11.12
CA LEU A 185 -10.17 -8.62 9.93
C LEU A 185 -10.69 -7.32 9.30
N LEU A 186 -12.00 -7.18 9.11
CA LEU A 186 -12.61 -5.97 8.56
C LEU A 186 -12.39 -4.75 9.47
N SER A 187 -12.29 -4.94 10.79
CA SER A 187 -12.03 -3.84 11.73
C SER A 187 -10.60 -3.29 11.66
N VAL A 188 -9.64 -4.07 11.17
CA VAL A 188 -8.21 -3.69 11.15
C VAL A 188 -7.64 -3.47 9.75
N ILE A 189 -8.30 -3.94 8.69
CA ILE A 189 -7.77 -3.96 7.32
C ILE A 189 -7.32 -2.59 6.79
N GLU A 190 -7.94 -1.50 7.25
CA GLU A 190 -7.54 -0.14 6.88
C GLU A 190 -6.17 0.26 7.45
N LYS A 191 -5.82 -0.25 8.64
CA LYS A 191 -4.55 0.05 9.33
C LYS A 191 -3.51 -1.04 9.15
N ARG A 192 -3.96 -2.28 9.00
CA ARG A 192 -3.15 -3.51 8.96
C ARG A 192 -3.64 -4.46 7.86
N PRO A 193 -3.59 -4.05 6.57
CA PRO A 193 -3.95 -4.91 5.46
C PRO A 193 -3.00 -6.11 5.31
N ASP A 194 -1.82 -6.07 5.93
CA ASP A 194 -0.89 -7.19 6.01
C ASP A 194 -1.49 -8.40 6.72
N LEU A 195 -2.35 -8.20 7.73
CA LEU A 195 -2.91 -9.29 8.52
C LEU A 195 -3.84 -10.20 7.72
N ILE A 196 -4.65 -9.65 6.82
CA ILE A 196 -5.49 -10.48 5.94
C ILE A 196 -4.64 -11.20 4.89
N LEU A 197 -3.55 -10.59 4.41
CA LEU A 197 -2.62 -11.24 3.48
C LEU A 197 -1.86 -12.40 4.14
N GLN A 198 -1.45 -12.21 5.40
CA GLN A 198 -0.69 -13.17 6.18
C GLN A 198 -1.54 -14.33 6.69
N TYR A 199 -2.73 -14.06 7.23
CA TYR A 199 -3.58 -15.05 7.89
C TYR A 199 -4.71 -15.57 6.99
N LYS A 200 -4.62 -15.40 5.67
CA LYS A 200 -5.59 -15.97 4.73
C LYS A 200 -5.67 -17.49 4.82
N ILE A 201 -6.86 -18.04 4.70
CA ILE A 201 -7.13 -19.47 4.70
C ILE A 201 -6.53 -20.08 3.42
N PRO A 202 -5.77 -21.19 3.54
CA PRO A 202 -5.20 -21.89 2.41
C PRO A 202 -6.23 -22.21 1.32
N LYS A 203 -5.85 -22.06 0.05
CA LYS A 203 -6.74 -22.17 -1.11
C LYS A 203 -7.43 -23.54 -1.20
N ASP A 204 -6.70 -24.60 -0.85
CA ASP A 204 -7.17 -25.98 -0.80
C ASP A 204 -8.27 -26.20 0.25
N ILE A 205 -8.20 -25.48 1.38
CA ILE A 205 -9.24 -25.50 2.42
C ILE A 205 -10.42 -24.63 2.00
N ARG A 206 -10.18 -23.42 1.47
CA ARG A 206 -11.24 -22.49 1.07
C ARG A 206 -12.27 -23.15 0.17
N SER A 207 -11.87 -23.91 -0.84
CA SER A 207 -12.80 -24.58 -1.76
C SER A 207 -13.69 -25.66 -1.13
N LYS A 208 -13.35 -26.15 0.07
CA LYS A 208 -14.03 -27.27 0.74
C LYS A 208 -14.94 -26.84 1.89
N LEU A 209 -14.93 -25.56 2.26
CA LEU A 209 -15.76 -25.02 3.35
C LEU A 209 -17.24 -24.99 2.95
N SER A 210 -18.12 -25.21 3.94
CA SER A 210 -19.57 -25.25 3.75
C SER A 210 -20.14 -23.88 3.35
N SER A 211 -21.33 -23.87 2.74
CA SER A 211 -22.01 -22.62 2.33
C SER A 211 -22.34 -21.67 3.48
N SER A 212 -22.37 -22.15 4.72
CA SER A 212 -22.53 -21.32 5.93
C SER A 212 -21.26 -20.58 6.35
N VAL A 213 -20.09 -21.07 5.93
CA VAL A 213 -18.77 -20.51 6.28
C VAL A 213 -18.22 -19.67 5.13
N GLN A 214 -18.41 -20.10 3.87
CA GLN A 214 -17.88 -19.43 2.67
C GLN A 214 -18.08 -17.91 2.63
N PRO A 215 -19.25 -17.33 3.00
CA PRO A 215 -19.46 -15.87 2.99
C PRO A 215 -18.56 -15.09 3.96
N ASN A 216 -17.88 -15.79 4.88
CA ASN A 216 -17.02 -15.21 5.90
C ASN A 216 -15.52 -15.34 5.59
N ILE A 217 -15.19 -15.92 4.43
CA ILE A 217 -13.83 -16.27 4.06
C ILE A 217 -13.40 -15.40 2.88
N GLU A 218 -12.14 -14.99 2.93
CA GLU A 218 -11.51 -14.17 1.91
C GLU A 218 -11.26 -14.91 0.58
N GLU A 219 -11.37 -14.16 -0.50
CA GLU A 219 -11.23 -14.60 -1.88
C GLU A 219 -9.94 -14.02 -2.46
N GLU A 220 -9.16 -14.83 -3.20
CA GLU A 220 -8.05 -14.27 -4.00
C GLU A 220 -8.60 -13.80 -5.33
N ILE A 221 -8.27 -12.57 -5.69
CA ILE A 221 -8.86 -11.88 -6.84
C ILE A 221 -7.80 -11.42 -7.83
N ASP A 222 -8.18 -11.40 -9.10
CA ASP A 222 -7.48 -10.74 -10.22
C ASP A 222 -8.56 -9.99 -11.01
N TYR A 223 -8.81 -8.74 -10.60
CA TYR A 223 -9.91 -7.93 -11.12
C TYR A 223 -9.38 -6.82 -12.01
N VAL A 224 -10.04 -6.63 -13.15
CA VAL A 224 -9.83 -5.46 -14.00
C VAL A 224 -10.99 -4.50 -13.82
N GLY A 225 -10.71 -3.28 -13.38
CA GLY A 225 -11.71 -2.28 -13.06
C GLY A 225 -11.19 -0.86 -13.23
N LYS A 226 -12.02 0.11 -12.83
CA LYS A 226 -11.69 1.53 -12.88
C LYS A 226 -11.20 2.00 -11.52
N PHE A 227 -10.04 2.64 -11.47
CA PHE A 227 -9.44 3.16 -10.25
C PHE A 227 -10.07 4.50 -9.85
N GLU A 228 -10.20 4.75 -8.56
CA GLU A 228 -10.58 6.05 -8.02
C GLU A 228 -9.73 6.37 -6.79
N ASN A 229 -9.27 7.62 -6.69
CA ASN A 229 -8.62 8.18 -5.52
C ASN A 229 -9.44 9.37 -4.98
N ILE A 230 -9.68 9.36 -3.68
CA ILE A 230 -10.31 10.44 -2.93
C ILE A 230 -9.37 10.83 -1.81
N ILE A 231 -9.08 12.11 -1.69
CA ILE A 231 -8.20 12.67 -0.68
C ILE A 231 -9.00 13.46 0.36
N GLU A 232 -8.69 13.26 1.63
CA GLU A 232 -9.27 13.97 2.77
C GLU A 232 -8.23 14.86 3.44
N GLU A 233 -8.59 16.14 3.61
CA GLU A 233 -7.66 17.21 3.95
C GLU A 233 -7.87 17.75 5.36
N ASP A 234 -6.83 17.66 6.21
CA ASP A 234 -6.75 18.33 7.50
C ASP A 234 -5.66 19.41 7.47
N PHE A 235 -6.01 20.57 6.92
CA PHE A 235 -5.12 21.73 6.87
C PHE A 235 -4.69 22.22 8.26
N THR A 236 -5.46 21.95 9.31
CA THR A 236 -5.12 22.41 10.68
C THR A 236 -3.92 21.64 11.21
N ASN A 237 -3.88 20.33 10.96
CA ASN A 237 -2.79 19.46 11.41
C ASN A 237 -1.75 19.17 10.31
N GLN A 238 -1.90 19.77 9.12
CA GLN A 238 -1.06 19.56 7.94
C GLN A 238 -0.95 18.06 7.59
N LYS A 239 -2.11 17.40 7.52
CA LYS A 239 -2.21 15.98 7.20
C LYS A 239 -3.24 15.75 6.10
N SER A 240 -2.95 14.79 5.26
CA SER A 240 -3.84 14.27 4.23
C SER A 240 -4.01 12.77 4.38
N LYS A 241 -5.10 12.25 3.82
CA LYS A 241 -5.37 10.82 3.76
C LYS A 241 -6.03 10.45 2.44
N ASP A 242 -5.35 9.59 1.68
CA ASP A 242 -5.90 9.00 0.46
C ASP A 242 -6.80 7.79 0.76
N TYR A 243 -7.87 7.69 -0.02
CA TYR A 243 -8.79 6.56 -0.07
C TYR A 243 -8.85 6.04 -1.50
N TYR A 244 -8.46 4.79 -1.67
CA TYR A 244 -8.40 4.14 -2.97
C TYR A 244 -9.59 3.20 -3.17
N PHE A 245 -10.13 3.20 -4.38
CA PHE A 245 -11.23 2.33 -4.76
C PHE A 245 -11.04 1.70 -6.13
N LEU A 246 -11.64 0.52 -6.30
CA LEU A 246 -11.80 -0.15 -7.58
C LEU A 246 -13.30 -0.28 -7.90
N ILE A 247 -13.73 0.28 -9.02
CA ILE A 247 -15.05 0.03 -9.58
C ILE A 247 -14.98 -1.23 -10.42
N TYR A 248 -15.63 -2.30 -9.94
CA TYR A 248 -15.70 -3.59 -10.61
C TYR A 248 -17.15 -4.06 -10.66
N SER A 249 -17.66 -4.37 -11.86
CA SER A 249 -19.04 -4.81 -12.07
C SER A 249 -20.09 -3.88 -11.42
N ASN A 250 -19.91 -2.56 -11.56
CA ASN A 250 -20.74 -1.50 -10.94
C ASN A 250 -20.78 -1.49 -9.40
N LYS A 251 -19.85 -2.19 -8.74
CA LYS A 251 -19.63 -2.11 -7.30
C LYS A 251 -18.32 -1.40 -7.02
N ARG A 252 -18.33 -0.55 -6.01
CA ARG A 252 -17.14 0.11 -5.49
C ARG A 252 -16.53 -0.77 -4.41
N LEU A 253 -15.26 -1.14 -4.58
CA LEU A 253 -14.47 -1.93 -3.63
C LEU A 253 -13.36 -1.05 -3.07
N SER A 254 -13.19 -0.99 -1.75
CA SER A 254 -12.10 -0.23 -1.12
C SER A 254 -10.78 -0.98 -1.19
N LEU A 255 -9.72 -0.28 -1.55
CA LEU A 255 -8.38 -0.81 -1.77
C LEU A 255 -7.48 -0.43 -0.59
N HIS A 256 -6.78 -1.40 -0.01
CA HIS A 256 -5.90 -1.22 1.15
C HIS A 256 -4.54 -1.85 0.88
N THR A 257 -3.47 -1.09 1.07
CA THR A 257 -2.11 -1.49 0.71
C THR A 257 -1.19 -1.55 1.93
N THR A 258 -0.27 -2.51 1.96
CA THR A 258 0.79 -2.60 2.98
C THR A 258 1.92 -1.62 2.77
N ASP A 259 2.13 -1.19 1.52
CA ASP A 259 3.27 -0.38 1.10
C ASP A 259 2.77 0.86 0.33
N PRO A 260 3.52 1.98 0.31
CA PRO A 260 3.22 3.09 -0.59
C PRO A 260 3.22 2.64 -2.06
N PHE A 261 2.29 3.16 -2.86
CA PHE A 261 2.31 3.00 -4.32
C PHE A 261 2.00 4.33 -5.02
N SER A 262 2.45 4.45 -6.27
CA SER A 262 2.06 5.55 -7.14
C SER A 262 0.65 5.31 -7.64
N ALA A 263 -0.32 6.00 -7.05
CA ALA A 263 -1.71 5.91 -7.48
C ALA A 263 -1.88 6.53 -8.89
N PRO A 264 -2.52 5.82 -9.84
CA PRO A 264 -2.87 6.42 -11.13
C PRO A 264 -4.00 7.45 -10.95
N LEU A 265 -4.28 8.23 -11.99
CA LEU A 265 -5.38 9.18 -11.98
C LEU A 265 -6.73 8.47 -11.80
N SER A 266 -7.69 9.11 -11.10
CA SER A 266 -9.03 8.57 -11.04
C SER A 266 -9.61 8.43 -12.44
N GLY A 267 -10.13 7.25 -12.70
CA GLY A 267 -10.68 6.83 -13.97
C GLY A 267 -9.77 5.93 -14.80
N SER A 268 -8.50 5.76 -14.40
CA SER A 268 -7.58 4.82 -15.04
C SER A 268 -8.10 3.39 -14.92
N LYS A 269 -7.88 2.59 -15.97
CA LYS A 269 -8.21 1.17 -15.97
C LYS A 269 -7.04 0.40 -15.40
N VAL A 270 -7.27 -0.33 -14.32
CA VAL A 270 -6.25 -1.06 -13.60
C VAL A 270 -6.62 -2.54 -13.45
N ARG A 271 -5.61 -3.41 -13.47
CA ARG A 271 -5.70 -4.77 -12.95
C ARG A 271 -5.19 -4.76 -11.52
N VAL A 272 -6.00 -5.28 -10.59
CA VAL A 272 -5.64 -5.44 -9.17
C VAL A 272 -5.65 -6.92 -8.82
N THR A 273 -4.53 -7.40 -8.31
CA THR A 273 -4.39 -8.75 -7.74
C THR A 273 -4.28 -8.67 -6.22
N GLY A 274 -5.08 -9.41 -5.48
CA GLY A 274 -5.08 -9.29 -4.01
C GLY A 274 -6.00 -10.27 -3.30
N VAL A 275 -6.32 -9.93 -2.05
CA VAL A 275 -7.22 -10.71 -1.19
C VAL A 275 -8.42 -9.86 -0.81
N LYS A 276 -9.62 -10.30 -1.20
CA LYS A 276 -10.89 -9.62 -0.98
C LYS A 276 -11.66 -10.23 0.19
N LEU A 277 -12.19 -9.40 1.07
CA LEU A 277 -13.17 -9.77 2.09
C LEU A 277 -14.30 -8.73 2.06
N ASP A 278 -15.52 -9.18 1.80
CA ASP A 278 -16.67 -8.32 1.46
C ASP A 278 -16.34 -7.32 0.34
N ASP A 279 -16.39 -6.02 0.64
CA ASP A 279 -16.15 -4.90 -0.27
C ASP A 279 -14.74 -4.31 -0.13
N LYS A 280 -13.83 -5.00 0.57
CA LYS A 280 -12.46 -4.55 0.84
C LYS A 280 -11.45 -5.49 0.20
N ILE A 281 -10.43 -4.93 -0.44
CA ILE A 281 -9.32 -5.66 -1.05
C ILE A 281 -8.04 -5.21 -0.38
N ALA A 282 -7.26 -6.17 0.12
CA ALA A 282 -5.89 -5.95 0.57
C ALA A 282 -4.89 -6.45 -0.46
N PHE A 283 -3.78 -5.73 -0.64
CA PHE A 283 -2.68 -6.11 -1.52
C PHE A 283 -1.33 -5.55 -1.04
N SER A 284 -0.23 -6.04 -1.61
CA SER A 284 1.13 -5.49 -1.43
C SER A 284 1.66 -5.05 -2.78
N THR A 285 2.33 -3.90 -2.86
CA THR A 285 2.61 -3.19 -4.11
C THR A 285 3.59 -3.88 -5.06
N LYS A 286 4.23 -4.97 -4.63
CA LYS A 286 5.09 -5.80 -5.48
C LYS A 286 4.24 -6.56 -6.53
N ASN A 287 3.99 -5.91 -7.66
CA ASN A 287 3.32 -6.44 -8.86
C ASN A 287 1.83 -6.76 -8.72
N THR A 288 1.08 -6.00 -7.91
CA THR A 288 -0.37 -6.23 -7.69
C THR A 288 -1.29 -5.19 -8.28
N VAL A 289 -0.80 -4.02 -8.67
CA VAL A 289 -1.59 -2.99 -9.36
C VAL A 289 -0.89 -2.67 -10.67
N GLU A 290 -1.52 -3.05 -11.78
CA GLU A 290 -1.04 -2.81 -13.13
C GLU A 290 -1.97 -1.80 -13.80
N VAL A 291 -1.42 -0.67 -14.24
CA VAL A 291 -2.14 0.32 -15.03
C VAL A 291 -2.22 -0.21 -16.47
N LEU A 292 -3.43 -0.53 -16.92
CA LEU A 292 -3.69 -1.01 -18.28
C LEU A 292 -3.97 0.16 -19.24
N GLU A 293 -4.57 1.23 -18.72
CA GLU A 293 -4.92 2.44 -19.47
C GLU A 293 -4.98 3.61 -18.49
N GLU A 294 -4.15 4.63 -18.70
CA GLU A 294 -4.15 5.83 -17.86
C GLU A 294 -5.29 6.77 -18.29
N ALA A 295 -6.02 7.32 -17.32
CA ALA A 295 -7.04 8.32 -17.59
C ALA A 295 -6.42 9.63 -18.08
N THR A 296 -7.16 10.33 -18.93
CA THR A 296 -6.77 11.66 -19.41
C THR A 296 -7.38 12.74 -18.52
N PRO A 297 -6.57 13.69 -18.01
CA PRO A 297 -7.10 14.85 -17.28
C PRO A 297 -8.02 15.70 -18.16
N ASP A 298 -9.21 16.06 -17.65
CA ASP A 298 -10.12 17.03 -18.29
C ASP A 298 -9.85 18.44 -17.75
N THR A 299 -8.88 19.13 -18.32
CA THR A 299 -8.30 20.35 -17.72
C THR A 299 -8.33 21.56 -18.64
N ILE A 300 -9.00 21.46 -19.79
CA ILE A 300 -9.08 22.49 -20.81
C ILE A 300 -10.55 22.72 -21.23
N GLY A 301 -10.82 23.86 -21.84
CA GLY A 301 -12.16 24.26 -22.24
C GLY A 301 -13.02 24.71 -21.06
N GLU A 302 -14.33 24.70 -21.30
CA GLU A 302 -15.31 25.10 -20.29
C GLU A 302 -15.56 23.96 -19.28
N GLN A 303 -15.32 24.25 -18.01
CA GLN A 303 -15.48 23.32 -16.89
C GLN A 303 -16.82 23.59 -16.20
N LYS A 304 -17.89 22.96 -16.72
CA LYS A 304 -19.25 23.07 -16.17
C LYS A 304 -19.31 22.50 -14.76
N THR A 305 -19.59 23.39 -13.81
CA THR A 305 -19.56 23.08 -12.37
C THR A 305 -20.93 23.24 -11.74
N ILE A 306 -21.41 22.22 -11.03
CA ILE A 306 -22.60 22.36 -10.19
C ILE A 306 -22.17 22.57 -8.74
N VAL A 307 -22.69 23.61 -8.11
CA VAL A 307 -22.45 23.93 -6.70
C VAL A 307 -23.71 23.67 -5.89
N LEU A 308 -23.61 22.77 -4.91
CA LEU A 308 -24.71 22.41 -4.01
C LEU A 308 -24.43 22.95 -2.61
N LEU A 309 -25.29 23.87 -2.14
CA LEU A 309 -25.29 24.30 -0.74
C LEU A 309 -26.22 23.38 0.05
N VAL A 310 -25.72 22.76 1.11
CA VAL A 310 -26.43 21.71 1.84
C VAL A 310 -26.34 21.92 3.34
N ASN A 311 -27.46 21.78 4.06
CA ASN A 311 -27.53 21.91 5.51
C ASN A 311 -27.95 20.57 6.15
N PHE A 312 -27.43 20.28 7.34
CA PHE A 312 -27.75 19.06 8.10
C PHE A 312 -29.05 19.23 8.89
N GLN A 313 -29.70 18.11 9.23
CA GLN A 313 -30.97 18.10 9.99
C GLN A 313 -30.90 18.89 11.31
N ASN A 314 -29.75 18.81 11.99
CA ASN A 314 -29.51 19.35 13.32
C ASN A 314 -28.61 20.60 13.34
N THR A 315 -28.39 21.25 12.18
CA THR A 315 -27.61 22.49 12.09
C THR A 315 -28.46 23.65 11.58
N ALA A 316 -28.16 24.85 12.06
CA ALA A 316 -28.70 26.07 11.47
C ALA A 316 -28.04 26.33 10.11
N GLN A 317 -28.82 26.83 9.16
CA GLN A 317 -28.30 27.27 7.87
C GLN A 317 -27.27 28.40 8.08
N PRO A 318 -26.08 28.32 7.45
CA PRO A 318 -25.11 29.40 7.48
C PRO A 318 -25.65 30.71 6.88
N ALA A 319 -25.09 31.84 7.31
CA ALA A 319 -25.43 33.18 6.79
C ALA A 319 -24.94 33.43 5.34
N LEU A 320 -24.20 32.49 4.77
CA LEU A 320 -23.66 32.53 3.41
C LEU A 320 -24.79 32.42 2.37
N THR A 321 -24.85 33.37 1.44
CA THR A 321 -25.87 33.40 0.38
C THR A 321 -25.41 32.69 -0.89
N LYS A 322 -26.36 32.21 -1.71
CA LYS A 322 -26.04 31.62 -3.02
C LYS A 322 -25.30 32.59 -3.93
N GLU A 323 -25.69 33.86 -3.91
CA GLU A 323 -25.08 34.91 -4.71
C GLU A 323 -23.62 35.14 -4.33
N GLN A 324 -23.29 35.14 -3.04
CA GLN A 324 -21.90 35.26 -2.59
C GLN A 324 -21.04 34.11 -3.10
N VAL A 325 -21.55 32.87 -3.05
CA VAL A 325 -20.85 31.70 -3.58
C VAL A 325 -20.72 31.77 -5.10
N GLY A 326 -21.80 32.12 -5.80
CA GLY A 326 -21.81 32.27 -7.26
C GLY A 326 -20.83 33.33 -7.75
N ASN A 327 -20.78 34.49 -7.11
CA ASN A 327 -19.85 35.57 -7.43
C ASN A 327 -18.39 35.16 -7.18
N PHE A 328 -18.14 34.32 -6.18
CA PHE A 328 -16.81 33.82 -5.90
C PHE A 328 -16.37 32.75 -6.91
N VAL A 329 -17.21 31.73 -7.16
CA VAL A 329 -16.88 30.60 -8.04
C VAL A 329 -16.78 31.04 -9.50
N ASN A 330 -17.72 31.85 -9.99
CA ASN A 330 -17.68 32.39 -11.36
C ASN A 330 -16.81 33.65 -11.51
N GLY A 331 -16.29 34.19 -10.41
CA GLY A 331 -15.38 35.33 -10.41
C GLY A 331 -13.99 34.88 -10.00
N ARG A 332 -13.60 35.16 -8.75
CA ARG A 332 -12.23 34.98 -8.26
C ARG A 332 -11.65 33.58 -8.48
N LEU A 333 -12.43 32.51 -8.34
CA LEU A 333 -11.96 31.15 -8.63
C LEU A 333 -11.75 30.94 -10.14
N ALA A 334 -12.72 31.33 -10.97
CA ALA A 334 -12.62 31.25 -12.42
C ALA A 334 -11.44 32.07 -12.97
N ASP A 335 -11.22 33.28 -12.44
CA ASP A 335 -10.10 34.16 -12.79
C ASP A 335 -8.76 33.49 -12.50
N PHE A 336 -8.61 32.87 -11.32
CA PHE A 336 -7.39 32.15 -10.94
C PHE A 336 -7.04 31.03 -11.92
N TYR A 337 -8.01 30.18 -12.25
CA TYR A 337 -7.81 29.07 -13.19
C TYR A 337 -7.61 29.55 -14.64
N THR A 338 -8.29 30.62 -15.04
CA THR A 338 -8.12 31.22 -16.37
C THR A 338 -6.72 31.81 -16.54
N GLU A 339 -6.20 32.48 -15.51
CA GLU A 339 -4.85 33.03 -15.51
C GLU A 339 -3.79 31.93 -15.55
N ASN A 340 -3.87 30.95 -14.63
CA ASN A 340 -2.92 29.85 -14.54
C ASN A 340 -2.83 29.01 -15.81
N SER A 341 -3.96 28.82 -16.49
CA SER A 341 -4.10 28.00 -17.70
C SER A 341 -3.83 28.75 -18.99
N TYR A 342 -3.46 30.04 -18.94
CA TYR A 342 -3.28 30.89 -20.12
C TYR A 342 -4.55 30.96 -20.98
N SER A 343 -5.70 31.09 -20.33
CA SER A 343 -7.04 31.09 -20.94
C SER A 343 -7.42 29.79 -21.66
N LYS A 344 -6.73 28.68 -21.40
CA LYS A 344 -7.10 27.36 -21.93
C LYS A 344 -8.27 26.74 -21.18
N MET A 345 -8.53 27.16 -19.95
CA MET A 345 -9.60 26.67 -19.09
C MET A 345 -10.44 27.84 -18.59
N ASN A 346 -11.76 27.64 -18.47
CA ASN A 346 -12.66 28.55 -17.78
C ASN A 346 -13.69 27.78 -16.94
N ILE A 347 -14.10 28.32 -15.80
CA ILE A 347 -15.15 27.74 -14.94
C ILE A 347 -16.48 28.41 -15.24
N ALA A 348 -17.53 27.61 -15.37
CA ALA A 348 -18.91 28.10 -15.46
C ALA A 348 -19.77 27.30 -14.48
N ALA A 349 -20.32 27.98 -13.47
CA ALA A 349 -20.93 27.35 -12.32
C ALA A 349 -22.38 27.77 -12.07
N ASP A 350 -23.23 26.78 -11.83
CA ASP A 350 -24.60 26.95 -11.36
C ASP A 350 -24.67 26.68 -9.85
N VAL A 351 -25.35 27.54 -9.08
CA VAL A 351 -25.40 27.44 -7.61
C VAL A 351 -26.82 27.17 -7.10
N LEU A 352 -26.99 26.03 -6.42
CA LEU A 352 -28.27 25.54 -5.91
C LEU A 352 -28.23 25.29 -4.39
N GLY A 353 -29.41 25.00 -3.81
CA GLY A 353 -29.59 24.88 -2.35
C GLY A 353 -30.01 26.20 -1.68
N TRP A 354 -29.95 26.38 -0.38
CA TRP A 354 -29.64 25.39 0.64
C TRP A 354 -30.65 24.24 0.62
N TYR A 355 -30.16 23.01 0.47
CA TYR A 355 -30.95 21.79 0.62
C TYR A 355 -30.81 21.24 2.03
N GLN A 356 -31.92 20.80 2.62
CA GLN A 356 -31.89 20.11 3.91
C GLN A 356 -31.76 18.60 3.65
N ILE A 357 -30.62 17.99 4.00
CA ILE A 357 -30.40 16.55 3.79
C ILE A 357 -30.77 15.72 5.02
N PRO A 358 -31.15 14.44 4.88
CA PRO A 358 -31.59 13.59 5.99
C PRO A 358 -30.42 13.02 6.83
N VAL A 359 -29.37 13.83 7.02
CA VAL A 359 -28.16 13.47 7.75
C VAL A 359 -27.97 14.47 8.89
N ASN A 360 -27.74 13.95 10.10
CA ASN A 360 -27.23 14.76 11.20
C ASN A 360 -25.74 15.05 10.98
N ARG A 361 -25.28 16.22 11.41
CA ARG A 361 -23.88 16.65 11.29
C ARG A 361 -22.90 15.50 11.62
N PRO A 362 -22.14 15.01 10.62
CA PRO A 362 -21.33 13.80 10.79
C PRO A 362 -19.85 14.14 11.05
N CYS A 363 -19.26 13.56 12.11
CA CYS A 363 -17.81 13.63 12.32
C CYS A 363 -17.00 12.56 11.54
N SER A 364 -17.70 11.69 10.82
CA SER A 364 -17.14 10.64 9.97
C SER A 364 -18.18 10.28 8.89
N ASN A 365 -17.75 9.68 7.78
CA ASN A 365 -18.65 9.26 6.67
C ASN A 365 -19.07 10.39 5.70
N SER A 366 -18.13 11.25 5.31
CA SER A 366 -18.32 12.34 4.34
C SER A 366 -18.84 11.87 2.96
N LEU A 367 -18.60 10.62 2.57
CA LEU A 367 -19.14 10.05 1.33
C LEU A 367 -20.68 9.90 1.35
N GLN A 368 -21.27 9.66 2.52
CA GLN A 368 -22.74 9.67 2.67
C GLN A 368 -23.31 11.07 2.44
N VAL A 369 -22.62 12.11 2.93
CA VAL A 369 -23.05 13.49 2.72
C VAL A 369 -23.12 13.81 1.23
N ARG A 370 -22.15 13.34 0.45
CA ARG A 370 -22.14 13.50 -1.01
C ARG A 370 -23.37 12.85 -1.67
N SER A 371 -23.68 11.59 -1.35
CA SER A 371 -24.83 10.91 -1.96
C SER A 371 -26.16 11.58 -1.63
N GLU A 372 -26.32 12.05 -0.39
CA GLU A 372 -27.54 12.72 0.07
C GLU A 372 -27.68 14.13 -0.51
N ALA A 373 -26.56 14.85 -0.69
CA ALA A 373 -26.52 16.14 -1.38
C ALA A 373 -26.98 16.01 -2.84
N ILE A 374 -26.48 15.00 -3.56
CA ILE A 374 -26.89 14.70 -4.94
C ILE A 374 -28.39 14.40 -4.97
N ALA A 375 -28.86 13.45 -4.15
CA ALA A 375 -30.26 13.06 -4.09
C ALA A 375 -31.21 14.24 -3.84
N ALA A 376 -30.81 15.20 -2.99
CA ALA A 376 -31.62 16.39 -2.73
C ALA A 376 -31.73 17.35 -3.94
N ALA A 377 -30.78 17.32 -4.86
CA ALA A 377 -30.72 18.21 -6.03
C ALA A 377 -31.25 17.57 -7.34
N GLU A 378 -31.48 16.26 -7.38
CA GLU A 378 -31.89 15.51 -8.60
C GLU A 378 -33.13 16.07 -9.32
N SER A 379 -34.08 16.65 -8.57
CA SER A 379 -35.29 17.24 -9.19
C SER A 379 -35.05 18.52 -9.99
N GLY A 380 -33.91 19.19 -9.77
CA GLY A 380 -33.58 20.49 -10.37
C GLY A 380 -32.33 20.50 -11.24
N VAL A 381 -31.63 19.37 -11.38
CA VAL A 381 -30.34 19.26 -12.06
C VAL A 381 -30.32 18.01 -12.91
N PHE A 382 -29.91 18.16 -14.17
CA PHE A 382 -29.48 17.03 -14.98
C PHE A 382 -27.96 16.90 -14.85
N PHE A 383 -27.50 15.98 -13.99
CA PHE A 383 -26.08 15.85 -13.63
C PHE A 383 -25.13 15.56 -14.81
N PRO A 384 -25.54 14.83 -15.87
CA PRO A 384 -24.67 14.61 -17.03
C PRO A 384 -24.21 15.88 -17.77
N ASN A 385 -24.81 17.05 -17.51
CA ASN A 385 -24.36 18.33 -18.07
C ASN A 385 -23.12 18.92 -17.38
N TYR A 386 -22.70 18.37 -16.24
CA TYR A 386 -21.63 18.92 -15.41
C TYR A 386 -20.45 17.96 -15.34
N SER A 387 -19.24 18.50 -15.38
CA SER A 387 -18.00 17.74 -15.20
C SER A 387 -17.43 17.85 -13.78
N ARG A 388 -17.96 18.78 -12.98
CA ARG A 388 -17.47 19.12 -11.64
C ARG A 388 -18.63 19.31 -10.66
N LEU A 389 -18.47 18.82 -9.43
CA LEU A 389 -19.41 18.99 -8.32
C LEU A 389 -18.70 19.63 -7.12
N LEU A 390 -19.17 20.79 -6.66
CA LEU A 390 -18.76 21.39 -5.39
C LEU A 390 -19.92 21.31 -4.40
N ILE A 391 -19.66 20.79 -3.20
CA ILE A 391 -20.65 20.72 -2.12
C ILE A 391 -20.16 21.58 -0.96
N PHE A 392 -20.96 22.55 -0.54
CA PHE A 392 -20.69 23.34 0.66
C PHE A 392 -21.64 22.95 1.78
N VAL A 393 -21.08 22.59 2.93
CA VAL A 393 -21.82 22.18 4.12
C VAL A 393 -21.50 23.07 5.33
N PRO A 394 -22.35 23.16 6.35
CA PRO A 394 -21.93 23.61 7.68
C PRO A 394 -20.72 22.82 8.18
N SER A 395 -20.20 23.18 9.35
CA SER A 395 -19.11 22.41 9.98
C SER A 395 -19.44 20.90 10.01
N LEU A 396 -18.49 20.07 9.58
CA LEU A 396 -18.62 18.60 9.63
C LEU A 396 -18.55 18.10 11.08
N CYS A 397 -17.69 18.69 11.91
CA CYS A 397 -17.53 18.33 13.33
C CYS A 397 -17.99 19.46 14.27
N SER A 398 -18.24 19.16 15.54
CA SER A 398 -18.42 20.18 16.58
C SER A 398 -17.11 20.84 17.00
N ASP A 399 -16.00 20.10 16.88
CA ASP A 399 -14.69 20.50 17.34
C ASP A 399 -13.87 20.97 16.13
N VAL A 400 -13.55 22.26 16.12
CA VAL A 400 -12.83 22.97 15.05
C VAL A 400 -11.39 22.46 14.81
N SER A 401 -10.88 21.55 15.65
CA SER A 401 -9.53 21.00 15.56
C SER A 401 -9.43 19.66 14.81
N SER A 402 -10.55 19.08 14.36
CA SER A 402 -10.58 17.71 13.81
C SER A 402 -11.52 17.49 12.63
N SER A 403 -12.07 18.55 12.02
CA SER A 403 -12.84 18.40 10.79
C SER A 403 -11.92 18.50 9.58
N ALA A 404 -11.90 17.46 8.75
CA ALA A 404 -11.45 17.61 7.37
C ALA A 404 -12.11 18.85 6.77
N LEU A 405 -11.31 19.81 6.32
CA LEU A 405 -11.80 21.10 5.85
C LEU A 405 -12.21 21.02 4.38
N GLY A 406 -11.66 20.04 3.68
CA GLY A 406 -12.05 19.61 2.35
C GLY A 406 -11.85 18.10 2.13
N LEU A 407 -12.56 17.59 1.14
CA LEU A 407 -12.50 16.21 0.66
C LEU A 407 -12.73 16.28 -0.84
N SER A 408 -11.79 15.79 -1.63
CA SER A 408 -11.87 15.89 -3.09
C SER A 408 -11.44 14.61 -3.79
N SER A 409 -11.94 14.38 -5.00
CA SER A 409 -11.43 13.32 -5.86
C SER A 409 -10.23 13.79 -6.67
N ILE A 410 -9.20 12.95 -6.81
CA ILE A 410 -8.06 13.23 -7.69
C ILE A 410 -8.45 12.87 -9.13
N GLY A 411 -9.01 13.82 -9.87
CA GLY A 411 -9.62 13.59 -11.18
C GLY A 411 -11.12 13.27 -11.11
N LYS A 412 -11.68 12.73 -12.20
CA LYS A 412 -13.09 12.34 -12.29
C LYS A 412 -13.32 10.95 -11.73
N ILE A 413 -14.44 10.79 -11.04
CA ILE A 413 -14.88 9.50 -10.49
C ILE A 413 -16.30 9.18 -11.00
N THR A 414 -16.69 7.91 -10.86
CA THR A 414 -18.03 7.47 -11.20
C THR A 414 -18.98 7.77 -10.03
N ILE A 415 -19.98 8.62 -10.29
CA ILE A 415 -21.02 9.03 -9.35
C ILE A 415 -22.37 8.48 -9.82
N ASN A 416 -23.14 7.93 -8.88
CA ASN A 416 -24.50 7.49 -9.14
C ASN A 416 -25.50 8.64 -8.92
N SER A 417 -26.41 8.83 -9.86
CA SER A 417 -27.51 9.80 -9.81
C SER A 417 -28.78 9.18 -10.38
N ALA A 418 -29.95 9.80 -10.15
CA ALA A 418 -31.21 9.40 -10.80
C ALA A 418 -31.13 9.41 -12.34
N ASP A 419 -30.23 10.21 -12.92
CA ASP A 419 -29.99 10.28 -14.37
C ASP A 419 -29.06 9.16 -14.89
N GLY A 420 -28.56 8.30 -14.00
CA GLY A 420 -27.60 7.24 -14.29
C GLY A 420 -26.20 7.51 -13.72
N LEU A 421 -25.22 6.77 -14.25
CA LEU A 421 -23.81 6.93 -13.88
C LEU A 421 -23.22 8.17 -14.58
N VAL A 422 -22.63 9.07 -13.80
CA VAL A 422 -22.03 10.32 -14.27
C VAL A 422 -20.56 10.36 -13.89
N GLU A 423 -19.74 10.89 -14.81
CA GLU A 423 -18.30 11.05 -14.63
C GLU A 423 -17.97 12.50 -14.32
N MET A 424 -17.64 12.77 -13.06
CA MET A 424 -17.29 14.11 -12.59
C MET A 424 -16.34 14.06 -11.42
N SER A 425 -15.55 15.10 -11.22
CA SER A 425 -14.86 15.27 -9.94
C SER A 425 -15.82 15.82 -8.90
N PHE A 426 -15.53 15.57 -7.64
CA PHE A 426 -16.26 16.20 -6.56
C PHE A 426 -15.30 16.82 -5.54
N ALA A 427 -15.73 17.90 -4.90
CA ALA A 427 -15.15 18.39 -3.67
C ALA A 427 -16.25 18.73 -2.66
N LEU A 428 -16.03 18.40 -1.40
CA LEU A 428 -16.90 18.74 -0.27
C LEU A 428 -16.13 19.64 0.69
N ILE A 429 -16.65 20.83 0.94
CA ILE A 429 -15.93 21.90 1.65
C ILE A 429 -16.83 22.51 2.73
N THR A 430 -16.22 22.87 3.85
CA THR A 430 -16.92 23.63 4.90
C THR A 430 -17.30 25.04 4.41
N SER A 431 -18.53 25.45 4.68
CA SER A 431 -19.12 26.72 4.20
C SER A 431 -18.43 27.96 4.75
N SER A 432 -17.72 27.86 5.88
CA SER A 432 -16.82 28.92 6.36
C SER A 432 -15.68 29.23 5.37
N ASN A 433 -15.31 28.26 4.52
CA ASN A 433 -14.28 28.38 3.51
C ASN A 433 -14.83 28.60 2.09
N ALA A 434 -16.14 28.74 1.91
CA ALA A 434 -16.77 28.81 0.59
C ALA A 434 -16.35 30.00 -0.29
N THR A 435 -15.68 31.00 0.29
CA THR A 435 -15.12 32.15 -0.42
C THR A 435 -13.60 32.28 -0.21
N ASN A 436 -12.96 31.24 0.31
CA ASN A 436 -11.52 31.17 0.50
C ASN A 436 -10.90 30.52 -0.75
N LEU A 437 -10.15 31.31 -1.53
CA LEU A 437 -9.49 30.83 -2.74
C LEU A 437 -8.40 29.79 -2.45
N GLY A 438 -7.68 29.89 -1.33
CA GLY A 438 -6.69 28.87 -0.96
C GLY A 438 -7.33 27.49 -0.82
N VAL A 439 -8.43 27.39 -0.07
CA VAL A 439 -9.13 26.12 0.15
C VAL A 439 -9.90 25.68 -1.10
N VAL A 440 -10.81 26.50 -1.63
CA VAL A 440 -11.66 26.08 -2.76
C VAL A 440 -10.82 25.86 -4.02
N GLY A 441 -9.79 26.68 -4.25
CA GLY A 441 -8.87 26.51 -5.37
C GLY A 441 -8.06 25.22 -5.25
N HIS A 442 -7.55 24.89 -4.06
CA HIS A 442 -6.83 23.63 -3.79
C HIS A 442 -7.71 22.40 -4.04
N GLU A 443 -8.90 22.37 -3.44
CA GLU A 443 -9.84 21.25 -3.59
C GLU A 443 -10.33 21.07 -5.03
N PHE A 444 -10.49 22.18 -5.76
CA PHE A 444 -10.80 22.14 -7.19
C PHE A 444 -9.62 21.59 -8.00
N GLY A 445 -8.38 21.85 -7.59
CA GLY A 445 -7.14 21.41 -8.24
C GLY A 445 -6.97 19.89 -8.19
N HIS A 446 -7.34 19.27 -7.06
CA HIS A 446 -7.51 17.82 -6.97
C HIS A 446 -8.46 17.27 -8.04
N GLY A 447 -9.60 17.93 -8.25
CA GLY A 447 -10.55 17.54 -9.29
C GLY A 447 -9.96 17.54 -10.70
N LEU A 448 -8.95 18.37 -10.95
CA LEU A 448 -8.20 18.40 -12.22
C LEU A 448 -7.11 17.32 -12.33
N GLY A 449 -6.82 16.61 -11.23
CA GLY A 449 -5.86 15.51 -11.16
C GLY A 449 -4.59 15.82 -10.37
N SER A 450 -4.43 17.03 -9.84
CA SER A 450 -3.24 17.40 -9.08
C SER A 450 -3.21 16.77 -7.68
N GLN A 451 -2.02 16.36 -7.27
CA GLN A 451 -1.69 15.98 -5.90
C GLN A 451 -1.15 17.19 -5.13
N HIS A 452 -0.77 17.01 -3.86
CA HIS A 452 -0.16 18.08 -3.07
C HIS A 452 1.21 18.50 -3.58
N ALA A 453 1.51 19.79 -3.35
CA ALA A 453 2.84 20.34 -3.42
C ALA A 453 3.47 20.36 -2.03
N SER A 454 4.53 19.59 -1.87
CA SER A 454 5.24 19.42 -0.60
C SER A 454 6.68 19.89 -0.74
N PHE A 455 7.39 19.97 0.39
CA PHE A 455 8.82 20.30 0.40
C PHE A 455 9.65 19.07 0.75
N LEU A 456 10.77 18.87 0.06
CA LEU A 456 11.71 17.81 0.37
C LEU A 456 12.86 18.37 1.19
N ASP A 457 12.89 18.00 2.47
CA ASP A 457 13.96 18.33 3.38
C ASP A 457 14.95 17.17 3.48
N CYS A 458 16.18 17.35 3.02
CA CYS A 458 17.27 16.39 3.15
C CYS A 458 18.40 16.92 4.06
N GLY A 459 18.13 17.91 4.90
CA GLY A 459 19.10 18.59 5.74
C GLY A 459 20.15 19.33 4.90
N ALA A 460 21.43 19.05 5.13
CA ALA A 460 22.54 19.71 4.44
C ALA A 460 22.74 19.27 2.96
N GLN A 461 21.77 18.58 2.36
CA GLN A 461 21.80 18.13 0.96
C GLN A 461 20.52 18.60 0.27
N THR A 462 20.59 18.91 -1.02
CA THR A 462 19.39 19.26 -1.81
C THR A 462 18.50 18.04 -2.06
N ILE A 463 19.12 16.90 -2.34
CA ILE A 463 18.43 15.63 -2.55
C ILE A 463 19.35 14.49 -2.15
N ALA A 464 18.82 13.49 -1.46
CA ALA A 464 19.57 12.31 -1.02
C ALA A 464 18.76 11.02 -1.21
N SER A 465 19.45 9.88 -1.30
CA SER A 465 18.81 8.57 -1.44
C SER A 465 18.13 8.08 -0.15
N SER A 466 18.48 8.67 0.99
CA SER A 466 17.93 8.36 2.30
C SER A 466 18.10 9.55 3.24
N GLY A 467 17.36 9.55 4.35
CA GLY A 467 17.43 10.63 5.35
C GLY A 467 16.66 11.89 4.98
N CYS A 468 15.95 11.91 3.86
CA CYS A 468 15.03 12.98 3.52
C CYS A 468 13.66 12.79 4.16
N SER A 469 13.04 13.88 4.56
CA SER A 469 11.64 13.96 5.01
C SER A 469 10.83 14.82 4.06
N VAL A 470 9.63 14.36 3.73
CA VAL A 470 8.65 15.15 2.99
C VAL A 470 7.82 15.96 4.00
N ILE A 471 7.80 17.27 3.84
CA ILE A 471 6.96 18.19 4.61
C ILE A 471 5.70 18.47 3.80
N GLU A 472 4.57 17.94 4.28
CA GLU A 472 3.27 18.09 3.64
C GLU A 472 2.84 19.57 3.57
N TYR A 473 2.35 20.00 2.39
CA TYR A 473 2.06 21.42 2.08
C TYR A 473 3.28 22.35 2.20
N GLY A 474 4.49 21.79 2.25
CA GLY A 474 5.72 22.56 2.45
C GLY A 474 6.10 23.46 1.27
N ASP A 475 5.52 23.27 0.09
CA ASP A 475 5.63 24.24 -0.99
C ASP A 475 4.69 25.42 -0.72
N ALA A 476 5.18 26.43 -0.01
CA ALA A 476 4.42 27.63 0.33
C ALA A 476 4.04 28.49 -0.88
N TYR A 477 4.51 28.14 -2.08
CA TYR A 477 4.38 28.91 -3.31
C TYR A 477 3.50 28.22 -4.35
N ASP A 478 2.80 27.14 -4.00
CA ASP A 478 1.80 26.49 -4.85
C ASP A 478 0.44 26.44 -4.14
N ILE A 479 -0.65 26.58 -4.89
CA ILE A 479 -1.99 26.45 -4.34
C ILE A 479 -2.28 25.04 -3.78
N MET A 480 -1.64 24.02 -4.33
CA MET A 480 -1.63 22.63 -3.86
C MET A 480 -0.69 22.40 -2.67
N GLY A 481 0.05 23.43 -2.25
CA GLY A 481 0.92 23.40 -1.09
C GLY A 481 0.35 24.27 0.03
N GLY A 482 1.09 25.28 0.46
CA GLY A 482 0.77 26.05 1.67
C GLY A 482 -0.48 26.94 1.60
N ALA A 483 -1.05 27.22 0.42
CA ALA A 483 -2.12 28.21 0.25
C ALA A 483 -3.39 28.03 1.13
N PRO A 484 -3.85 26.80 1.46
CA PRO A 484 -4.97 26.60 2.37
C PRO A 484 -4.65 26.93 3.84
N LEU A 485 -3.37 27.02 4.21
CA LEU A 485 -2.93 27.23 5.58
C LEU A 485 -3.08 28.70 6.03
N PRO A 486 -3.44 28.97 7.30
CA PRO A 486 -3.50 30.34 7.81
C PRO A 486 -2.18 31.09 7.61
N GLY A 487 -2.25 32.33 7.12
CA GLY A 487 -1.09 33.19 6.94
C GLY A 487 -0.21 32.89 5.71
N HIS A 488 -0.60 31.91 4.89
CA HIS A 488 0.08 31.58 3.64
C HIS A 488 -0.55 32.29 2.43
N TRP A 489 0.16 32.24 1.31
CA TRP A 489 -0.14 33.02 0.12
C TRP A 489 -0.74 32.16 -0.98
N ILE A 490 -1.48 32.79 -1.89
CA ILE A 490 -2.10 32.10 -3.01
C ILE A 490 -1.29 32.44 -4.25
N ASN A 491 -0.48 31.49 -4.69
CA ASN A 491 0.37 31.56 -5.86
C ASN A 491 -0.16 30.64 -6.96
N HIS A 492 0.36 30.78 -8.18
CA HIS A 492 0.13 29.82 -9.27
C HIS A 492 0.57 28.40 -8.89
N PHE A 493 0.00 27.44 -9.62
CA PHE A 493 0.53 26.08 -9.70
C PHE A 493 1.98 26.10 -10.19
N ASN A 494 2.81 25.21 -9.65
CA ASN A 494 4.16 24.94 -10.10
C ASN A 494 4.19 24.24 -11.46
N ALA A 495 5.37 24.17 -12.06
CA ALA A 495 5.59 23.62 -13.37
C ALA A 495 5.13 22.16 -13.52
N PRO A 496 5.45 21.23 -12.59
CA PRO A 496 4.89 19.88 -12.58
C PRO A 496 3.36 19.83 -12.77
N HIS A 497 2.62 20.59 -11.96
CA HIS A 497 1.15 20.62 -12.04
C HIS A 497 0.64 21.23 -13.34
N LYS A 498 1.27 22.31 -13.82
CA LYS A 498 0.89 22.93 -15.10
C LYS A 498 1.18 22.03 -16.32
N GLU A 499 2.24 21.22 -16.27
CA GLU A 499 2.53 20.20 -17.31
C GLU A 499 1.49 19.07 -17.25
N LEU A 500 1.20 18.54 -16.06
CA LEU A 500 0.17 17.52 -15.85
C LEU A 500 -1.20 17.94 -16.42
N MET A 501 -1.58 19.21 -16.22
CA MET A 501 -2.84 19.75 -16.71
C MET A 501 -2.82 20.13 -18.20
N GLY A 502 -1.71 19.92 -18.93
CA GLY A 502 -1.60 20.27 -20.36
C GLY A 502 -1.67 21.78 -20.63
N TRP A 503 -1.42 22.60 -19.62
CA TRP A 503 -1.43 24.06 -19.75
C TRP A 503 -0.16 24.58 -20.40
N PHE A 504 0.94 23.82 -20.33
CA PHE A 504 2.10 24.03 -21.19
C PHE A 504 1.89 23.42 -22.58
N SER A 505 2.37 24.12 -23.61
CA SER A 505 2.58 23.51 -24.92
C SER A 505 3.91 22.75 -24.94
N SER A 506 4.12 21.91 -25.95
CA SER A 506 5.41 21.22 -26.15
C SER A 506 6.59 22.17 -26.36
N ALA A 507 6.35 23.43 -26.72
CA ALA A 507 7.41 24.45 -26.84
C ALA A 507 7.77 25.09 -25.48
N ASN A 508 6.88 25.03 -24.49
CA ASN A 508 7.12 25.59 -23.16
C ASN A 508 7.96 24.67 -22.27
N VAL A 509 8.04 23.38 -22.59
CA VAL A 509 8.76 22.37 -21.81
C VAL A 509 9.91 21.80 -22.64
N GLY A 510 11.12 21.83 -22.10
CA GLY A 510 12.30 21.24 -22.72
C GLY A 510 13.00 20.27 -21.79
N THR A 511 13.58 19.20 -22.33
CA THR A 511 14.46 18.29 -21.59
C THR A 511 15.92 18.56 -21.96
N ILE A 512 16.79 18.64 -20.96
CA ILE A 512 18.23 18.83 -21.15
C ILE A 512 18.81 17.58 -21.83
N THR A 513 19.35 17.76 -23.02
CA THR A 513 20.00 16.70 -23.82
C THR A 513 21.41 17.08 -24.28
N ALA A 514 21.83 18.34 -24.06
CA ALA A 514 23.17 18.80 -24.35
C ALA A 514 23.57 19.93 -23.38
N SER A 515 24.88 20.15 -23.23
CA SER A 515 25.39 21.34 -22.57
C SER A 515 25.09 22.59 -23.40
N GLY A 516 24.80 23.71 -22.75
CA GLY A 516 24.51 24.96 -23.44
C GLY A 516 23.84 26.00 -22.56
N THR A 517 23.39 27.06 -23.21
CA THR A 517 22.66 28.15 -22.56
C THR A 517 21.17 28.02 -22.89
N TYR A 518 20.34 28.07 -21.85
CA TYR A 518 18.89 27.98 -21.93
C TYR A 518 18.27 29.25 -21.36
N VAL A 519 17.22 29.75 -21.99
CA VAL A 519 16.50 30.94 -21.53
C VAL A 519 15.07 30.53 -21.19
N LEU A 520 14.67 30.73 -19.94
CA LEU A 520 13.31 30.44 -19.47
C LEU A 520 12.58 31.75 -19.21
N GLU A 521 11.33 31.83 -19.64
CA GLU A 521 10.41 32.88 -19.25
C GLU A 521 9.63 32.50 -17.99
N PRO A 522 9.10 33.49 -17.25
CA PRO A 522 8.26 33.22 -16.09
C PRO A 522 7.03 32.37 -16.43
N ILE A 523 6.70 31.41 -15.55
CA ILE A 523 5.56 30.48 -15.70
C ILE A 523 4.19 31.18 -15.52
N GLU A 524 4.16 32.45 -15.15
CA GLU A 524 2.95 33.26 -15.07
C GLU A 524 2.54 33.84 -16.43
N THR A 525 3.45 33.85 -17.42
CA THR A 525 3.22 34.51 -18.71
C THR A 525 2.71 33.54 -19.77
N ALA A 526 1.75 33.95 -20.61
CA ALA A 526 1.16 33.11 -21.67
C ALA A 526 2.03 32.95 -22.95
N ALA A 527 3.29 33.37 -22.91
CA ALA A 527 4.17 33.35 -24.08
C ALA A 527 4.57 31.92 -24.50
N SER A 528 4.94 31.76 -25.77
CA SER A 528 5.20 30.44 -26.38
C SER A 528 6.63 29.92 -26.18
N ASN A 529 7.52 30.72 -25.59
CA ASN A 529 8.91 30.32 -25.40
C ASN A 529 9.05 29.32 -24.25
N LEU A 530 10.26 28.80 -24.08
CA LEU A 530 10.58 27.85 -23.03
C LEU A 530 10.31 28.45 -21.64
N LYS A 531 9.66 27.67 -20.77
CA LYS A 531 9.28 28.06 -19.40
C LYS A 531 9.82 27.09 -18.35
N VAL A 532 9.91 25.83 -18.75
CA VAL A 532 10.32 24.74 -17.89
C VAL A 532 11.45 23.98 -18.57
N LEU A 533 12.52 23.72 -17.80
CA LEU A 533 13.63 22.89 -18.23
C LEU A 533 13.73 21.66 -17.34
N LYS A 534 13.79 20.47 -17.93
CA LYS A 534 13.80 19.20 -17.21
C LYS A 534 15.17 18.53 -17.22
N ILE A 535 15.64 18.10 -16.06
CA ILE A 535 16.77 17.18 -15.90
C ILE A 535 16.18 15.78 -15.74
N GLN A 536 16.43 14.87 -16.70
CA GLN A 536 16.03 13.48 -16.57
C GLN A 536 16.97 12.75 -15.59
N ARG A 537 16.43 11.93 -14.69
CA ARG A 537 17.18 11.15 -13.69
C ARG A 537 16.91 9.65 -13.79
N ALA A 538 15.79 9.27 -14.38
CA ALA A 538 15.39 7.91 -14.76
C ALA A 538 14.40 8.00 -15.94
N PRO A 539 13.92 6.89 -16.54
CA PRO A 539 12.93 6.94 -17.62
C PRO A 539 11.72 7.85 -17.32
N ASP A 540 11.20 7.79 -16.08
CA ASP A 540 10.03 8.55 -15.61
C ASP A 540 10.33 9.46 -14.40
N ASP A 541 11.61 9.76 -14.09
CA ASP A 541 12.00 10.68 -13.01
C ASP A 541 12.67 11.93 -13.58
N PHE A 542 12.15 13.10 -13.22
CA PHE A 542 12.62 14.39 -13.71
C PHE A 542 12.67 15.42 -12.58
N LEU A 543 13.70 16.27 -12.62
CA LEU A 543 13.68 17.57 -11.95
C LEU A 543 13.19 18.64 -12.91
N TYR A 544 12.34 19.52 -12.42
CA TYR A 544 11.71 20.62 -13.13
C TYR A 544 12.36 21.91 -12.65
N ILE A 545 12.92 22.68 -13.58
CA ILE A 545 13.48 24.00 -13.31
C ILE A 545 12.52 25.02 -13.87
N GLU A 546 12.04 25.91 -13.01
CA GLU A 546 11.10 26.97 -13.36
C GLU A 546 11.60 28.35 -12.94
N TYR A 547 11.01 29.38 -13.55
CA TYR A 547 11.24 30.77 -13.20
C TYR A 547 9.92 31.45 -12.88
N ARG A 548 9.91 32.26 -11.82
CA ARG A 548 8.70 32.95 -11.36
C ARG A 548 8.93 34.43 -11.24
N GLN A 549 7.88 35.20 -11.50
CA GLN A 549 7.86 36.65 -11.31
C GLN A 549 6.52 37.09 -10.70
N PRO A 550 6.49 38.22 -9.98
CA PRO A 550 5.31 38.69 -9.27
C PRO A 550 4.25 39.24 -10.25
N ILE A 551 3.59 38.34 -10.97
CA ILE A 551 2.64 38.63 -12.04
C ILE A 551 1.30 37.99 -11.67
N GLY A 552 0.22 38.77 -11.75
CA GLY A 552 -1.11 38.26 -11.45
C GLY A 552 -1.25 37.79 -9.99
N PHE A 553 -1.72 36.57 -9.77
CA PHE A 553 -1.89 36.02 -8.42
C PHE A 553 -0.57 35.90 -7.63
N ASP A 554 0.57 35.80 -8.32
CA ASP A 554 1.90 35.75 -7.69
C ASP A 554 2.37 37.08 -7.10
N THR A 555 1.70 38.19 -7.41
CA THR A 555 2.05 39.52 -6.87
C THR A 555 2.02 39.59 -5.34
N ILE A 556 1.23 38.73 -4.69
CA ILE A 556 1.07 38.74 -3.23
C ILE A 556 2.39 38.41 -2.51
N SER A 557 3.18 37.50 -3.06
CA SER A 557 4.46 37.06 -2.46
C SER A 557 5.55 38.11 -2.63
N ALA A 558 5.39 39.05 -3.58
CA ALA A 558 6.34 40.13 -3.82
C ALA A 558 6.43 41.11 -2.64
N SER A 559 5.39 41.18 -1.83
CA SER A 559 5.32 42.04 -0.65
C SER A 559 6.05 41.46 0.57
N ASN A 560 6.54 40.21 0.48
CA ASN A 560 7.20 39.54 1.58
C ASN A 560 8.74 39.63 1.45
N PRO A 561 9.45 40.32 2.37
CA PRO A 561 10.91 40.38 2.33
C PRO A 561 11.59 39.08 2.79
N THR A 562 10.83 38.08 3.27
CA THR A 562 11.36 36.83 3.83
C THR A 562 11.33 35.66 2.85
N THR A 563 11.24 35.90 1.54
CA THR A 563 11.29 34.84 0.52
C THR A 563 12.20 35.24 -0.64
N ASP A 564 12.88 34.27 -1.23
CA ASP A 564 13.77 34.45 -2.37
C ASP A 564 13.20 33.92 -3.70
N ILE A 565 11.93 33.51 -3.74
CA ILE A 565 11.27 32.91 -4.91
C ILE A 565 11.50 33.66 -6.24
N PHE A 566 11.60 34.99 -6.21
CA PHE A 566 11.83 35.82 -7.40
C PHE A 566 13.32 36.15 -7.67
N GLN A 567 14.22 35.61 -6.86
CA GLN A 567 15.67 35.84 -6.93
C GLN A 567 16.42 34.82 -7.79
N GLY A 568 15.75 33.79 -8.27
CA GLY A 568 16.41 32.69 -8.98
C GLY A 568 15.45 31.73 -9.66
N ALA A 569 15.99 30.57 -10.04
CA ALA A 569 15.19 29.45 -10.51
C ALA A 569 14.73 28.58 -9.33
N LEU A 570 13.50 28.07 -9.38
CA LEU A 570 13.05 27.03 -8.47
C LEU A 570 13.26 25.66 -9.07
N VAL A 571 13.41 24.65 -8.23
CA VAL A 571 13.53 23.26 -8.65
C VAL A 571 12.52 22.39 -7.92
N HIS A 572 11.70 21.69 -8.69
CA HIS A 572 10.75 20.71 -8.19
C HIS A 572 11.11 19.31 -8.67
N SER A 573 10.82 18.31 -7.86
CA SER A 573 10.88 16.90 -8.24
C SER A 573 9.46 16.33 -8.29
N LEU A 574 9.14 15.56 -9.33
CA LEU A 574 7.98 14.66 -9.31
C LEU A 574 8.50 13.26 -8.97
N TYR A 575 8.81 13.06 -7.70
CA TYR A 575 9.39 11.80 -7.25
C TYR A 575 8.30 10.73 -7.17
N THR A 576 8.34 9.75 -8.07
CA THR A 576 7.33 8.69 -8.24
C THR A 576 7.08 7.84 -6.98
N PHE A 577 7.98 7.85 -6.00
CA PHE A 577 7.78 7.13 -4.73
C PHE A 577 6.80 7.81 -3.76
N VAL A 578 6.47 9.09 -3.92
CA VAL A 578 5.61 9.85 -2.97
C VAL A 578 4.22 10.13 -3.54
N SER A 579 3.58 9.13 -4.16
CA SER A 579 2.17 9.19 -4.58
C SER A 579 1.84 10.33 -5.57
N GLY A 580 2.78 10.69 -6.45
CA GLY A 580 2.56 11.73 -7.48
C GLY A 580 2.59 13.18 -6.98
N LYS A 581 3.05 13.43 -5.74
CA LYS A 581 3.24 14.79 -5.20
C LYS A 581 4.42 15.50 -5.87
N SER A 582 4.28 16.81 -6.11
CA SER A 582 5.41 17.65 -6.48
C SER A 582 6.19 18.05 -5.23
N LEU A 583 7.51 17.99 -5.30
CA LEU A 583 8.41 18.29 -4.18
C LEU A 583 9.29 19.48 -4.51
N LEU A 584 9.05 20.63 -3.88
CA LEU A 584 9.98 21.76 -3.92
C LEU A 584 11.27 21.37 -3.19
N LEU A 585 12.42 21.62 -3.83
CA LEU A 585 13.73 21.28 -3.30
C LEU A 585 14.39 22.48 -2.62
N ASP A 586 15.14 22.21 -1.55
CA ASP A 586 16.10 23.16 -0.99
C ASP A 586 17.37 23.21 -1.85
N ILE A 587 17.50 24.24 -2.68
CA ILE A 587 18.65 24.40 -3.58
C ILE A 587 19.84 25.11 -2.91
N SER A 588 19.64 25.68 -1.71
CA SER A 588 20.70 26.33 -0.92
C SER A 588 20.75 25.76 0.50
N PRO A 589 20.87 24.42 0.67
CA PRO A 589 20.70 23.79 1.97
C PRO A 589 21.75 24.29 2.95
N THR A 590 21.30 24.90 4.04
CA THR A 590 22.15 25.25 5.17
C THR A 590 22.04 24.18 6.26
N THR A 591 22.57 24.42 7.46
CA THR A 591 22.40 23.48 8.59
C THR A 591 20.99 23.49 9.18
N GLU A 592 20.15 24.46 8.80
CA GLU A 592 18.74 24.55 9.19
C GLU A 592 17.88 24.55 7.92
N SER A 593 16.77 23.81 7.94
CA SER A 593 15.84 23.73 6.81
C SER A 593 15.10 25.05 6.66
N GLU A 594 15.33 25.76 5.55
CA GLU A 594 14.74 27.08 5.31
C GLU A 594 13.81 27.05 4.10
N VAL A 595 12.53 26.70 4.32
CA VAL A 595 11.47 26.67 3.28
C VAL A 595 11.25 27.99 2.54
N ASN A 596 11.88 29.07 3.02
CA ASN A 596 11.77 30.42 2.51
C ASN A 596 12.89 30.81 1.54
N TYR A 597 14.00 30.06 1.51
CA TYR A 597 15.19 30.35 0.71
C TYR A 597 15.53 29.17 -0.19
N VAL A 598 14.74 29.02 -1.24
CA VAL A 598 14.72 27.83 -2.11
C VAL A 598 15.22 28.13 -3.52
N ALA A 599 15.43 29.40 -3.86
CA ALA A 599 15.77 29.79 -5.21
C ALA A 599 17.27 29.60 -5.49
N LEU A 600 17.58 29.02 -6.66
CA LEU A 600 18.92 29.05 -7.22
C LEU A 600 19.23 30.49 -7.68
N ALA A 601 19.86 31.27 -6.81
CA ALA A 601 20.12 32.68 -7.07
C ALA A 601 21.06 32.92 -8.27
N GLN A 602 21.03 34.14 -8.83
CA GLN A 602 21.96 34.54 -9.89
C GLN A 602 23.43 34.35 -9.45
N GLY A 603 24.23 33.68 -10.28
CA GLY A 603 25.62 33.33 -10.00
C GLY A 603 25.80 32.06 -9.18
N ALA A 604 24.73 31.50 -8.59
CA ALA A 604 24.78 30.22 -7.89
C ALA A 604 24.77 29.05 -8.88
N THR A 605 25.21 27.89 -8.39
CA THR A 605 25.30 26.64 -9.15
C THR A 605 24.67 25.51 -8.36
N PHE A 606 23.88 24.69 -9.03
CA PHE A 606 23.30 23.45 -8.55
C PHE A 606 23.88 22.28 -9.35
N THR A 607 24.21 21.19 -8.67
CA THR A 607 24.62 19.93 -9.31
C THR A 607 23.68 18.83 -8.87
N ASP A 608 22.97 18.20 -9.80
CA ASP A 608 22.13 17.05 -9.48
C ASP A 608 23.01 15.85 -9.13
N PRO A 609 22.91 15.28 -7.91
CA PRO A 609 23.77 14.17 -7.50
C PRO A 609 23.49 12.85 -8.22
N ALA A 610 22.32 12.68 -8.85
CA ALA A 610 22.01 11.44 -9.59
C ALA A 610 22.67 11.41 -10.98
N THR A 611 22.78 12.57 -11.63
CA THR A 611 23.31 12.66 -13.00
C THR A 611 24.65 13.36 -13.09
N ALA A 612 25.05 14.14 -12.08
CA ALA A 612 26.11 15.15 -12.15
C ALA A 612 25.85 16.27 -13.17
N THR A 613 24.60 16.45 -13.61
CA THR A 613 24.22 17.62 -14.42
C THR A 613 24.36 18.87 -13.57
N VAL A 614 25.09 19.86 -14.10
CA VAL A 614 25.35 21.14 -13.43
C VAL A 614 24.53 22.23 -14.09
N VAL A 615 23.80 23.01 -13.29
CA VAL A 615 23.01 24.16 -13.72
C VAL A 615 23.47 25.38 -12.94
N SER A 616 23.74 26.48 -13.64
CA SER A 616 24.08 27.76 -13.03
C SER A 616 23.24 28.89 -13.62
N VAL A 617 22.87 29.86 -12.79
CA VAL A 617 22.11 31.03 -13.25
C VAL A 617 23.06 32.12 -13.72
N ALA A 618 23.09 32.35 -15.03
CA ALA A 618 23.97 33.35 -15.65
C ALA A 618 23.46 34.77 -15.41
N SER A 619 22.16 34.99 -15.63
CA SER A 619 21.49 36.28 -15.48
C SER A 619 19.99 36.09 -15.30
N LYS A 620 19.33 37.04 -14.64
CA LYS A 620 17.87 37.13 -14.61
C LYS A 620 17.40 38.58 -14.79
N ASP A 621 16.20 38.74 -15.31
CA ASP A 621 15.44 39.98 -15.32
C ASP A 621 13.93 39.65 -15.26
N PRO A 622 13.03 40.64 -15.14
CA PRO A 622 11.60 40.35 -14.99
C PRO A 622 10.92 39.59 -16.14
N VAL A 623 11.58 39.40 -17.28
CA VAL A 623 11.01 38.67 -18.43
C VAL A 623 11.70 37.34 -18.70
N ALA A 624 12.92 37.11 -18.20
CA ALA A 624 13.62 35.86 -18.41
C ALA A 624 14.73 35.56 -17.37
N ILE A 625 15.03 34.27 -17.21
CA ILE A 625 16.24 33.76 -16.58
C ILE A 625 17.08 33.01 -17.61
N THR A 626 18.39 33.18 -17.55
CA THR A 626 19.35 32.49 -18.41
C THR A 626 20.15 31.50 -17.58
N LEU A 627 20.11 30.23 -17.98
CA LEU A 627 20.77 29.11 -17.33
C LEU A 627 21.92 28.61 -18.21
N ASN A 628 23.08 28.39 -17.61
CA ASN A 628 24.16 27.63 -18.24
C ASN A 628 24.13 26.21 -17.68
N VAL A 629 24.04 25.23 -18.58
CA VAL A 629 23.92 23.82 -18.27
C VAL A 629 25.16 23.08 -18.80
N GLN A 630 25.76 22.29 -17.93
CA GLN A 630 26.72 21.26 -18.30
C GLN A 630 26.07 19.91 -18.02
N ILE A 631 25.85 19.13 -19.08
CA ILE A 631 25.14 17.85 -18.95
C ILE A 631 26.02 16.79 -18.28
N GLY A 632 25.38 15.99 -17.42
CA GLY A 632 25.97 14.81 -16.80
C GLY A 632 25.56 13.52 -17.54
N LYS A 633 25.33 12.46 -16.78
CA LYS A 633 24.78 11.17 -17.24
C LYS A 633 23.46 11.40 -18.00
N THR A 634 23.33 10.77 -19.17
CA THR A 634 22.15 10.86 -20.04
C THR A 634 21.52 9.53 -20.39
N ASP A 635 22.19 8.43 -20.08
CA ASP A 635 21.66 7.09 -20.29
C ASP A 635 21.03 6.57 -19.00
N PHE A 636 19.73 6.25 -19.08
CA PHE A 636 18.89 5.80 -17.98
C PHE A 636 18.23 4.45 -18.27
N VAL A 637 18.63 3.77 -19.35
CA VAL A 637 18.11 2.45 -19.69
C VAL A 637 18.90 1.41 -18.89
N PRO A 638 18.25 0.55 -18.07
CA PRO A 638 18.98 -0.49 -17.38
C PRO A 638 19.50 -1.58 -18.35
N PRO A 639 20.64 -2.21 -18.03
CA PRO A 639 21.18 -3.29 -18.86
C PRO A 639 20.24 -4.50 -18.90
N ILE A 640 20.33 -5.29 -19.97
CA ILE A 640 19.67 -6.60 -20.05
C ILE A 640 20.62 -7.66 -19.53
N ALA A 641 20.15 -8.55 -18.65
CA ALA A 641 20.94 -9.63 -18.08
C ALA A 641 20.18 -10.97 -18.08
N SER A 642 20.89 -12.07 -18.38
CA SER A 642 20.34 -13.42 -18.34
C SER A 642 21.38 -14.43 -17.88
N LEU A 643 20.99 -15.38 -17.02
CA LEU A 643 21.79 -16.57 -16.75
C LEU A 643 21.70 -17.55 -17.92
N ASN A 644 22.83 -18.13 -18.31
CA ASN A 644 22.89 -19.19 -19.33
C ASN A 644 23.52 -20.50 -18.82
N SER A 645 24.12 -20.49 -17.63
CA SER A 645 24.59 -21.70 -16.94
C SER A 645 24.61 -21.48 -15.43
N PRO A 646 24.20 -22.45 -14.60
CA PRO A 646 23.52 -23.71 -14.96
C PRO A 646 22.10 -23.49 -15.54
N SER A 647 21.43 -24.53 -16.01
CA SER A 647 20.02 -24.47 -16.44
C SER A 647 19.05 -24.67 -15.27
N GLU A 648 17.81 -24.22 -15.44
CA GLU A 648 16.71 -24.43 -14.49
C GLU A 648 16.58 -25.90 -14.09
N GLY A 649 16.53 -26.17 -12.78
CA GLY A 649 16.35 -27.50 -12.20
C GLY A 649 17.60 -28.36 -12.13
N ASN A 650 18.77 -27.88 -12.58
CA ASN A 650 20.00 -28.67 -12.53
C ASN A 650 20.43 -28.99 -11.08
N ALA A 651 20.93 -30.21 -10.89
CA ALA A 651 21.71 -30.56 -9.72
C ALA A 651 23.15 -30.07 -9.91
N VAL A 652 23.71 -29.46 -8.87
CA VAL A 652 25.04 -28.81 -8.87
C VAL A 652 25.87 -29.33 -7.70
N PHE A 653 27.18 -29.52 -7.90
CA PHE A 653 28.11 -30.10 -6.93
C PHE A 653 29.55 -29.61 -7.18
N ASP A 654 30.40 -29.72 -6.16
CA ASP A 654 31.79 -29.25 -6.15
C ASP A 654 31.95 -27.80 -6.63
N ASN A 655 32.61 -27.57 -7.77
CA ASN A 655 32.79 -26.25 -8.36
C ASN A 655 31.92 -26.12 -9.61
N VAL A 656 30.95 -25.21 -9.58
CA VAL A 656 30.04 -24.95 -10.69
C VAL A 656 30.39 -23.62 -11.36
N THR A 657 30.55 -23.64 -12.68
CA THR A 657 30.70 -22.41 -13.46
C THR A 657 29.32 -21.81 -13.71
N VAL A 658 29.08 -20.66 -13.09
CA VAL A 658 27.88 -19.86 -13.33
C VAL A 658 28.21 -18.84 -14.42
N GLY A 659 27.45 -18.88 -15.51
CA GLY A 659 27.63 -18.03 -16.68
C GLY A 659 26.45 -17.09 -16.87
N ALA A 660 26.73 -15.88 -17.35
CA ALA A 660 25.69 -14.92 -17.72
C ALA A 660 26.01 -14.19 -19.03
N ASN A 661 24.95 -13.75 -19.71
CA ASN A 661 25.02 -12.74 -20.76
C ASN A 661 24.49 -11.41 -20.20
N ALA A 662 25.16 -10.32 -20.55
CA ALA A 662 24.71 -8.96 -20.26
C ALA A 662 25.01 -8.04 -21.44
N SER A 663 24.10 -7.12 -21.73
CA SER A 663 24.25 -6.15 -22.82
C SER A 663 23.57 -4.83 -22.50
N ASP A 664 24.20 -3.75 -22.92
CA ASP A 664 23.75 -2.37 -22.79
C ASP A 664 24.42 -1.51 -23.86
N ASP A 665 23.83 -0.38 -24.26
CA ASP A 665 24.38 0.51 -25.29
C ASP A 665 25.55 1.35 -24.76
N SER A 666 25.56 1.71 -23.47
CA SER A 666 26.74 2.28 -22.79
C SER A 666 27.82 1.23 -22.52
N GLY A 667 27.47 -0.05 -22.66
CA GLY A 667 28.30 -1.20 -22.34
C GLY A 667 28.24 -1.58 -20.86
N ILE A 668 28.71 -2.78 -20.54
CA ILE A 668 28.64 -3.33 -19.18
C ILE A 668 29.90 -3.01 -18.38
N ASP A 669 29.73 -2.49 -17.16
CA ASP A 669 30.78 -2.24 -16.18
C ASP A 669 31.12 -3.52 -15.41
N LYS A 670 30.10 -4.19 -14.86
CA LYS A 670 30.26 -5.45 -14.13
C LYS A 670 28.97 -6.27 -14.05
N VAL A 671 29.13 -7.56 -13.77
CA VAL A 671 28.07 -8.51 -13.46
C VAL A 671 28.35 -9.15 -12.10
N GLU A 672 27.42 -9.00 -11.17
CA GLU A 672 27.46 -9.62 -9.84
C GLU A 672 26.60 -10.90 -9.84
N PHE A 673 27.15 -12.00 -9.36
CA PHE A 673 26.50 -13.32 -9.35
C PHE A 673 26.05 -13.68 -7.93
N TYR A 674 24.82 -14.16 -7.78
CA TYR A 674 24.21 -14.42 -6.47
C TYR A 674 23.61 -15.82 -6.36
N TYR A 675 23.60 -16.36 -5.14
CA TYR A 675 22.74 -17.48 -4.74
C TYR A 675 21.80 -17.09 -3.59
N LEU A 676 20.59 -17.67 -3.56
CA LEU A 676 19.56 -17.44 -2.56
C LEU A 676 18.99 -18.78 -2.05
N PRO A 677 19.20 -19.16 -0.77
CA PRO A 677 18.66 -20.39 -0.20
C PRO A 677 17.13 -20.46 -0.28
N GLN A 678 16.57 -21.66 -0.44
CA GLN A 678 15.14 -21.93 -0.47
C GLN A 678 14.69 -22.80 0.73
N PRO A 679 13.44 -22.64 1.22
CA PRO A 679 12.42 -21.67 0.79
C PRO A 679 12.63 -20.24 1.36
N VAL A 680 13.47 -20.09 2.39
CA VAL A 680 13.75 -18.82 3.07
C VAL A 680 15.26 -18.64 3.19
N GLY A 681 15.74 -17.43 2.91
CA GLY A 681 17.16 -17.10 3.01
C GLY A 681 17.43 -15.66 2.57
N MET A 682 18.66 -15.19 2.80
CA MET A 682 19.16 -13.94 2.23
C MET A 682 20.03 -14.24 1.01
N ALA A 683 20.16 -13.28 0.11
CA ALA A 683 21.01 -13.43 -1.06
C ALA A 683 22.49 -13.31 -0.67
N HIS A 684 23.33 -14.15 -1.26
CA HIS A 684 24.77 -14.18 -1.06
C HIS A 684 25.49 -13.95 -2.38
N LEU A 685 26.47 -13.03 -2.38
CA LEU A 685 27.33 -12.77 -3.53
C LEU A 685 28.31 -13.94 -3.71
N ILE A 686 28.32 -14.55 -4.89
CA ILE A 686 29.33 -15.53 -5.31
C ILE A 686 30.60 -14.79 -5.72
N GLY A 687 30.43 -13.77 -6.56
CA GLY A 687 31.52 -12.94 -7.07
C GLY A 687 31.05 -11.94 -8.12
N THR A 688 32.02 -11.20 -8.65
CA THR A 688 31.80 -10.15 -9.64
C THR A 688 32.75 -10.36 -10.81
N ASP A 689 32.24 -10.25 -12.04
CA ASP A 689 33.04 -10.27 -13.26
C ASP A 689 32.81 -8.99 -14.06
N SER A 690 33.88 -8.40 -14.58
CA SER A 690 33.86 -7.16 -15.37
C SER A 690 34.27 -7.37 -16.83
N LEU A 691 34.62 -8.60 -17.21
CA LEU A 691 35.11 -8.93 -18.55
C LEU A 691 34.24 -10.02 -19.18
N ALA A 692 33.65 -9.72 -20.33
CA ALA A 692 32.93 -10.74 -21.10
C ALA A 692 33.92 -11.79 -21.68
N PRO A 693 33.58 -13.08 -21.73
CA PRO A 693 32.31 -13.69 -21.28
C PRO A 693 32.18 -13.76 -19.75
N TYR A 694 31.05 -13.30 -19.21
CA TYR A 694 30.86 -13.18 -17.76
C TYR A 694 30.69 -14.54 -17.10
N THR A 695 31.65 -14.93 -16.27
CA THR A 695 31.64 -16.24 -15.60
C THR A 695 32.21 -16.16 -14.18
N ILE A 696 31.68 -16.98 -13.28
CA ILE A 696 32.22 -17.16 -11.93
C ILE A 696 32.21 -18.63 -11.54
N SER A 697 33.23 -19.07 -10.78
CA SER A 697 33.25 -20.39 -10.17
C SER A 697 32.59 -20.32 -8.79
N TRP A 698 31.54 -21.11 -8.58
CA TRP A 698 30.84 -21.25 -7.31
C TRP A 698 31.22 -22.59 -6.65
N ASP A 699 31.92 -22.54 -5.52
CA ASP A 699 32.22 -23.72 -4.71
C ASP A 699 31.00 -24.09 -3.85
N THR A 700 30.22 -25.07 -4.31
CA THR A 700 29.01 -25.53 -3.65
C THR A 700 29.29 -26.33 -2.37
N ARG A 701 30.54 -26.71 -2.09
CA ARG A 701 30.91 -27.39 -0.82
C ARG A 701 30.92 -26.43 0.36
N GLN A 702 30.93 -25.12 0.10
CA GLN A 702 30.86 -24.07 1.12
C GLN A 702 29.43 -23.73 1.54
N VAL A 703 28.42 -24.35 0.93
CA VAL A 703 27.01 -24.16 1.25
C VAL A 703 26.36 -25.50 1.60
N ALA A 704 25.26 -25.46 2.35
CA ALA A 704 24.53 -26.69 2.70
C ALA A 704 23.86 -27.30 1.46
N ASN A 705 23.73 -28.63 1.42
CA ASN A 705 22.92 -29.29 0.39
C ASN A 705 21.46 -28.83 0.50
N GLY A 706 20.81 -28.63 -0.65
CA GLY A 706 19.43 -28.12 -0.72
C GLY A 706 19.17 -27.29 -1.97
N SER A 707 17.99 -26.69 -2.05
CA SER A 707 17.59 -25.88 -3.20
C SER A 707 18.01 -24.42 -3.06
N TYR A 708 18.51 -23.85 -4.16
CA TYR A 708 18.97 -22.48 -4.25
C TYR A 708 18.44 -21.81 -5.51
N ARG A 709 18.22 -20.50 -5.47
CA ARG A 709 17.99 -19.70 -6.66
C ARG A 709 19.24 -18.93 -7.04
N LEU A 710 19.69 -19.08 -8.28
CA LEU A 710 20.78 -18.28 -8.85
C LEU A 710 20.21 -17.12 -9.67
N TYR A 711 20.88 -15.97 -9.63
CA TYR A 711 20.59 -14.84 -10.51
C TYR A 711 21.81 -13.93 -10.60
N VAL A 712 21.81 -13.02 -11.58
CA VAL A 712 22.83 -11.99 -11.71
C VAL A 712 22.25 -10.59 -11.61
N ARG A 713 23.10 -9.64 -11.24
CA ARG A 713 22.85 -8.20 -11.38
C ARG A 713 23.89 -7.62 -12.32
N ALA A 714 23.47 -7.11 -13.47
CA ALA A 714 24.36 -6.39 -14.37
C ALA A 714 24.33 -4.88 -14.09
N PHE A 715 25.47 -4.23 -14.27
CA PHE A 715 25.64 -2.79 -14.17
C PHE A 715 26.23 -2.27 -15.48
N ASP A 716 25.66 -1.19 -16.00
CA ASP A 716 26.14 -0.52 -17.21
C ASP A 716 27.32 0.43 -16.92
N LYS A 717 27.77 1.22 -17.91
CA LYS A 717 28.86 2.22 -17.76
C LYS A 717 28.38 3.67 -17.79
N SER A 718 27.07 3.91 -17.80
CA SER A 718 26.47 5.22 -18.05
C SER A 718 26.89 6.31 -17.05
N GLY A 719 27.13 5.95 -15.79
CA GLY A 719 27.53 6.85 -14.70
C GLY A 719 29.04 7.00 -14.49
N THR A 720 29.86 6.09 -15.05
CA THR A 720 31.31 5.99 -14.74
C THR A 720 32.08 7.27 -15.05
N SER A 721 31.82 7.90 -16.20
CA SER A 721 32.53 9.13 -16.61
C SER A 721 32.16 10.36 -15.78
N PHE A 722 31.06 10.30 -15.05
CA PHE A 722 30.50 11.39 -14.24
C PHE A 722 30.64 11.14 -12.74
N ASN A 723 31.21 10.00 -12.33
CA ASN A 723 31.31 9.57 -10.93
C ASN A 723 29.95 9.54 -10.22
N VAL A 724 28.92 9.07 -10.93
CA VAL A 724 27.57 8.81 -10.39
C VAL A 724 27.19 7.35 -10.57
N ALA A 725 26.06 6.92 -10.01
CA ALA A 725 25.64 5.54 -10.07
C ALA A 725 25.31 5.07 -11.51
N ASN A 726 25.79 3.88 -11.86
CA ASN A 726 25.43 3.16 -13.08
C ASN A 726 24.01 2.60 -13.00
N ASN A 727 23.34 2.40 -14.14
CA ASN A 727 22.07 1.69 -14.17
C ASN A 727 22.33 0.21 -13.90
N SER A 728 21.34 -0.47 -13.31
CA SER A 728 21.48 -1.89 -13.00
C SER A 728 20.16 -2.63 -13.12
N ASN A 729 20.23 -3.90 -13.52
CA ASN A 729 19.06 -4.77 -13.62
C ASN A 729 19.38 -6.18 -13.13
N LEU A 730 18.36 -6.88 -12.65
CA LEU A 730 18.45 -8.28 -12.24
C LEU A 730 18.01 -9.19 -13.37
N SER A 731 18.66 -10.35 -13.51
CA SER A 731 18.15 -11.42 -14.36
C SER A 731 16.94 -12.12 -13.73
N ASN A 732 16.26 -12.95 -14.52
CA ASN A 732 15.41 -14.00 -13.98
C ASN A 732 16.21 -14.90 -13.02
N LYS A 733 15.51 -15.44 -12.00
CA LYS A 733 16.09 -16.35 -11.03
C LYS A 733 15.88 -17.79 -11.50
N ILE A 734 16.95 -18.59 -11.53
CA ILE A 734 16.86 -20.02 -11.85
C ILE A 734 16.96 -20.89 -10.60
N LEU A 735 16.22 -21.98 -10.50
CA LEU A 735 16.33 -22.95 -9.41
C LEU A 735 17.42 -23.97 -9.70
N VAL A 736 18.25 -24.29 -8.70
CA VAL A 736 19.24 -25.37 -8.73
C VAL A 736 19.19 -26.15 -7.42
N THR A 737 19.65 -27.40 -7.45
CA THR A 737 19.77 -28.24 -6.25
C THR A 737 21.23 -28.54 -5.97
N VAL A 738 21.77 -28.00 -4.88
CA VAL A 738 23.11 -28.34 -4.41
C VAL A 738 23.06 -29.71 -3.75
N ASN A 739 23.87 -30.64 -4.26
CA ASN A 739 24.02 -31.96 -3.66
C ASN A 739 25.49 -32.42 -3.72
N ASN A 740 26.24 -32.17 -2.65
CA ASN A 740 27.62 -32.65 -2.48
C ASN A 740 27.71 -34.00 -1.74
N ALA A 741 26.58 -34.68 -1.50
CA ALA A 741 26.57 -35.97 -0.81
C ALA A 741 27.29 -37.06 -1.63
N ASP A 742 27.94 -37.95 -0.89
CA ASP A 742 28.63 -39.16 -1.34
C ASP A 742 28.32 -40.20 -0.25
N SER A 743 27.18 -40.87 -0.40
CA SER A 743 26.54 -41.65 0.66
C SER A 743 27.24 -42.98 0.91
N ASP A 744 27.97 -43.50 -0.08
CA ASP A 744 28.75 -44.73 0.02
C ASP A 744 30.27 -44.51 0.08
N ASN A 745 30.70 -43.25 -0.03
CA ASN A 745 32.07 -42.78 0.12
C ASN A 745 33.02 -43.40 -0.92
N ASP A 746 32.51 -43.63 -2.13
CA ASP A 746 33.25 -44.20 -3.27
C ASP A 746 33.89 -43.13 -4.19
N SER A 747 33.73 -41.85 -3.83
CA SER A 747 34.19 -40.65 -4.55
C SER A 747 33.32 -40.21 -5.74
N PHE A 748 32.24 -40.92 -6.06
CA PHE A 748 31.16 -40.42 -6.90
C PHE A 748 30.13 -39.68 -6.03
N LYS A 749 29.54 -38.62 -6.58
CA LYS A 749 28.49 -37.89 -5.86
C LYS A 749 27.16 -38.56 -6.13
N ASP A 750 26.30 -38.64 -5.13
CA ASP A 750 24.95 -39.21 -5.24
C ASP A 750 24.16 -38.60 -6.41
N ALA A 751 24.40 -37.31 -6.70
CA ALA A 751 23.79 -36.60 -7.82
C ALA A 751 24.29 -37.10 -9.19
N VAL A 752 25.57 -37.42 -9.31
CA VAL A 752 26.16 -38.02 -10.52
C VAL A 752 25.61 -39.43 -10.69
N GLU A 753 25.60 -40.22 -9.63
CA GLU A 753 25.11 -41.59 -9.64
C GLU A 753 23.61 -41.67 -9.99
N SER A 754 22.80 -40.81 -9.38
CA SER A 754 21.38 -40.68 -9.71
C SER A 754 21.16 -40.24 -11.16
N TYR A 755 22.04 -39.38 -11.70
CA TYR A 755 21.95 -38.91 -13.08
C TYR A 755 22.31 -40.01 -14.10
N ILE A 756 23.33 -40.82 -13.80
CA ILE A 756 23.76 -41.94 -14.66
C ILE A 756 23.01 -43.26 -14.38
N GLY A 757 22.15 -43.28 -13.36
CA GLY A 757 21.28 -44.42 -13.02
C GLY A 757 21.91 -45.49 -12.13
N THR A 758 22.99 -45.19 -11.41
CA THR A 758 23.60 -46.08 -10.39
C THR A 758 22.99 -45.84 -9.01
N ASP A 759 23.13 -46.81 -8.09
CA ASP A 759 22.56 -46.72 -6.73
C ASP A 759 23.47 -45.91 -5.80
N PRO A 760 23.06 -44.72 -5.33
CA PRO A 760 23.90 -43.83 -4.52
C PRO A 760 24.34 -44.37 -3.16
N ASN A 761 23.79 -45.50 -2.72
CA ASN A 761 24.13 -46.10 -1.43
C ASN A 761 25.04 -47.31 -1.58
N ARG A 762 25.56 -47.54 -2.79
CA ARG A 762 26.29 -48.76 -3.12
C ARG A 762 27.53 -48.41 -3.93
N ALA A 763 28.64 -48.37 -3.19
CA ALA A 763 29.94 -48.05 -3.75
C ALA A 763 30.17 -48.82 -5.05
N CYS A 764 30.47 -48.08 -6.12
CA CYS A 764 31.00 -48.64 -7.34
C CYS A 764 32.16 -49.54 -6.96
N SER A 765 32.09 -50.81 -7.32
CA SER A 765 33.18 -51.72 -7.02
C SER A 765 34.43 -51.14 -7.64
N ALA A 766 35.48 -50.95 -6.83
CA ALA A 766 36.82 -50.64 -7.31
C ALA A 766 37.35 -51.85 -8.10
N THR A 767 36.76 -52.11 -9.26
CA THR A 767 37.07 -53.21 -10.15
C THR A 767 37.44 -52.62 -11.49
N ALA A 768 38.60 -51.97 -11.53
CA ALA A 768 39.53 -52.35 -12.59
C ALA A 768 40.24 -53.63 -12.11
N ALA A 769 39.52 -54.76 -12.12
CA ALA A 769 40.21 -56.03 -12.25
C ALA A 769 40.88 -56.02 -13.62
N ALA A 770 42.10 -56.54 -13.75
CA ALA A 770 42.95 -56.43 -14.95
C ALA A 770 42.39 -57.06 -16.24
N ASN A 771 41.13 -57.46 -16.23
CA ASN A 771 40.43 -58.21 -17.27
C ASN A 771 38.94 -57.84 -17.38
N ASP A 772 38.51 -56.69 -16.82
CA ASP A 772 37.19 -56.15 -17.13
C ASP A 772 37.23 -55.45 -18.49
N GLU A 773 36.32 -55.81 -19.40
CA GLU A 773 36.31 -55.27 -20.76
C GLU A 773 35.88 -53.79 -20.76
N PRO A 774 36.46 -52.94 -21.63
CA PRO A 774 36.24 -51.49 -21.62
C PRO A 774 34.87 -51.06 -22.18
N VAL A 775 33.83 -51.90 -22.08
CA VAL A 775 32.55 -51.72 -22.80
C VAL A 775 31.30 -51.75 -21.92
N ASP A 776 31.38 -52.17 -20.65
CA ASP A 776 30.20 -52.20 -19.75
C ASP A 776 30.17 -51.06 -18.71
N ALA A 777 31.14 -50.14 -18.74
CA ALA A 777 31.06 -48.86 -18.03
C ALA A 777 30.40 -47.78 -18.91
N TRP A 778 29.21 -48.08 -19.47
CA TRP A 778 28.26 -47.15 -20.15
C TRP A 778 27.10 -47.95 -20.80
N PRO A 779 25.94 -47.38 -21.25
CA PRO A 779 25.60 -45.95 -21.58
C PRO A 779 24.16 -45.50 -21.16
N PRO A 780 23.63 -44.29 -21.52
CA PRO A 780 24.18 -43.17 -22.30
C PRO A 780 24.46 -41.87 -21.52
#